data_AF-A0A098RY45-F1
#
_entry.id   AF-A0A098RY45-F1
#
_cell.length_a   1.000
_cell.length_b   1.000
_cell.length_c   1.000
_cell.angle_alpha   90.00
_cell.angle_beta   90.00
_cell.angle_gamma   90.00
#
_symmetry.space_group_name_H-M   'P 1'
#
loop_
_entity.id
_entity.type
_entity.pdbx_description
1 polymer ?
#
loop_
_entity_poly.entity_id
_entity_poly.type
_entity_poly.pdbx_seq_one_letter_code
_entity_poly.pdbx_strand_id
1 'polypeptide(L)'
;MRQLFLLLSSLALFHVSLTAQELNLETVAPALQQALESAPEDYHTVQILLSDQADLPAIEARFKAKATPVKDRGQIIISALKESAYTIQPSFLETLSSLPGVRLQKARQFWIVNLIACEVNLEGAAAISQLPAVEWIDINWKMTFPDACDSAPAPPSPNGIEPGLEVIGAPYMWSLGYTGYGRKVLVVDTGHDIDHPALGHNFAYQQMPMSQAWANGDRPYYCGNHGTHVGGTITGIDRVARDTIGVAFGALWQGSSTSDCASSAGTALDAIEIFEWAMDPDGNPATISDRPDVINNSWSRDYPVQSDCGDPIQRQMTDAVYAAGIAVVFSASNEGPDPLTIGDPPMENWDTVRMFSVGAINGNSPNLPVADFSSRGPTVCGGEGSLLIKPEVSAPGVAVRSALVGGEYGTLGGTSMAAPHVSGALLLLKEAFPNLSGEALMLALYYTCTDLGIPGEDNNYGMGVISLPAAYEYLIQRGHTPTPPVQSTNDVALLRVEQSDYYCSNTLSTRILVENNGSDTISSLEIAGSLGSQSLLHNWEGQLLPGERAWISLPALEAPAGNYTFDVELTLANQQNDLRYLDNRQKKEVTILEHAPIPVQLEGAAAVCQGGSALLRADFDGEADFNWFDAPEGGQLLGEGPVLQLNDVQSSQEIYLEATIRAQLQTPDVSDSAPQESNAQEGLIFDAFHPFTLHTITVRTAQPGGRMLRLTGPNDTYKTQIIQIDEPGIHTIELNFEIPEGEGYKLLLLAGAPLQYSSGEVAFPVAEEQVVQITGATDSTGLYYYFYDWSISYDYFCERSSVSVPVSNSTSAGNVDILVSDAAVDLATETGVVGFETVANDLDIVSWRWNFGNGFISELPAPSHTYTKVGRYPVSVVVETAADCSESATLWVDVTDSTPPANTTEDIADFNLTAFPNPVGENLFLLFKLPYSQDAYIQLADLLGRPLRQFERRVSDGVPIEVQMADLPGGTYFVVVELEMGRMVQRVIKQ
;
A
#
# COMPACT_ATOMS: atom_id res chain seq x y z
N MET A 1 35.95 43.93 -76.73
CA MET A 1 35.77 45.38 -76.98
C MET A 1 34.84 45.89 -75.89
N ARG A 2 35.36 46.73 -74.97
CA ARG A 2 34.64 47.64 -74.03
C ARG A 2 33.57 47.00 -73.11
N GLN A 3 33.75 46.86 -71.80
CA GLN A 3 34.23 47.82 -70.78
C GLN A 3 33.39 49.12 -70.74
N LEU A 4 33.06 49.54 -69.50
CA LEU A 4 32.35 50.75 -69.02
C LEU A 4 30.86 50.49 -68.70
N PHE A 5 30.31 50.72 -67.50
CA PHE A 5 30.77 51.49 -66.31
C PHE A 5 29.70 51.21 -65.21
N LEU A 6 30.00 50.70 -64.01
CA LEU A 6 30.14 51.41 -62.70
C LEU A 6 29.57 50.37 -61.68
N LEU A 7 30.25 49.75 -60.70
CA LEU A 7 31.18 50.23 -59.68
C LEU A 7 30.62 51.42 -58.88
N LEU A 8 29.71 51.12 -57.94
CA LEU A 8 29.62 51.71 -56.59
C LEU A 8 28.44 51.09 -55.80
N SER A 9 28.69 49.97 -55.11
CA SER A 9 28.08 49.55 -53.82
C SER A 9 28.55 48.14 -53.44
N SER A 10 29.85 47.99 -53.24
CA SER A 10 30.44 46.82 -52.59
C SER A 10 30.55 47.11 -51.09
N LEU A 11 29.56 46.70 -50.31
CA LEU A 11 29.64 46.17 -48.94
C LEU A 11 28.22 46.04 -48.36
N ALA A 12 27.65 44.83 -48.41
CA ALA A 12 26.80 44.24 -47.37
C ALA A 12 26.21 42.92 -47.87
N LEU A 13 26.33 41.89 -47.03
CA LEU A 13 25.59 40.62 -47.03
C LEU A 13 26.00 39.60 -48.10
N PHE A 14 27.11 38.92 -47.83
CA PHE A 14 27.14 37.46 -47.97
C PHE A 14 26.08 36.91 -47.00
N HIS A 15 24.84 36.76 -47.46
CA HIS A 15 23.93 35.81 -46.82
C HIS A 15 24.32 34.43 -47.34
N VAL A 16 25.08 33.71 -46.51
CA VAL A 16 25.08 32.25 -46.57
C VAL A 16 23.66 31.83 -46.23
N SER A 17 22.90 31.43 -47.23
CA SER A 17 21.67 30.69 -47.03
C SER A 17 22.07 29.34 -46.42
N LEU A 18 22.06 29.21 -45.09
CA LEU A 18 21.89 27.90 -44.48
C LEU A 18 20.54 27.40 -44.99
N THR A 19 20.55 26.35 -45.80
CA THR A 19 19.33 25.63 -46.12
C THR A 19 18.97 24.87 -44.84
N ALA A 20 17.90 25.29 -44.17
CA ALA A 20 17.28 24.43 -43.17
C ALA A 20 16.85 23.15 -43.91
N GLN A 21 17.37 21.99 -43.49
CA GLN A 21 16.97 20.73 -44.07
C GLN A 21 15.50 20.49 -43.71
N GLU A 22 14.65 20.20 -44.69
CA GLU A 22 13.21 20.00 -44.44
C GLU A 22 12.97 18.60 -43.85
N LEU A 23 12.00 18.53 -42.92
CA LEU A 23 11.55 17.29 -42.29
C LEU A 23 10.95 16.35 -43.35
N ASN A 24 11.35 15.08 -43.36
CA ASN A 24 10.70 14.09 -44.21
C ASN A 24 9.37 13.65 -43.59
N LEU A 25 8.27 14.18 -44.12
CA LEU A 25 6.92 13.93 -43.60
C LEU A 25 6.44 12.47 -43.80
N GLU A 26 7.12 11.68 -44.65
CA GLU A 26 6.83 10.25 -44.83
C GLU A 26 7.46 9.36 -43.76
N THR A 27 8.44 9.86 -42.98
CA THR A 27 9.16 9.10 -41.95
C THR A 27 8.93 9.62 -40.54
N VAL A 28 8.20 10.72 -40.36
CA VAL A 28 7.99 11.36 -39.06
C VAL A 28 6.52 11.38 -38.72
N ALA A 29 6.16 10.88 -37.53
CA ALA A 29 4.78 10.81 -37.07
C ALA A 29 4.15 12.21 -36.92
N PRO A 30 2.85 12.39 -37.25
CA PRO A 30 2.19 13.69 -37.18
C PRO A 30 2.27 14.38 -35.82
N ALA A 31 2.18 13.62 -34.72
CA ALA A 31 2.29 14.17 -33.36
C ALA A 31 3.68 14.76 -33.10
N LEU A 32 4.73 14.09 -33.56
CA LEU A 32 6.10 14.59 -33.49
C LEU A 32 6.29 15.83 -34.38
N GLN A 33 5.73 15.83 -35.60
CA GLN A 33 5.75 17.00 -36.48
C GLN A 33 5.17 18.23 -35.75
N GLN A 34 3.97 18.07 -35.17
CA GLN A 34 3.30 19.14 -34.43
C GLN A 34 4.13 19.63 -33.23
N ALA A 35 4.72 18.71 -32.46
CA ALA A 35 5.55 19.07 -31.31
C ALA A 35 6.78 19.89 -31.75
N LEU A 36 7.50 19.42 -32.77
CA LEU A 36 8.70 20.08 -33.30
C LEU A 36 8.40 21.45 -33.94
N GLU A 37 7.25 21.59 -34.61
CA GLU A 37 6.83 22.88 -35.17
C GLU A 37 6.44 23.88 -34.08
N SER A 38 5.82 23.40 -33.00
CA SER A 38 5.39 24.25 -31.88
C SER A 38 6.56 24.75 -31.03
N ALA A 39 7.62 23.93 -30.91
CA ALA A 39 8.80 24.24 -30.10
C ALA A 39 10.11 23.78 -30.80
N PRO A 40 10.56 24.47 -31.87
CA PRO A 40 11.68 24.00 -32.73
C PRO A 40 13.03 23.83 -32.04
N GLU A 41 13.28 24.59 -30.98
CA GLU A 41 14.53 24.59 -30.22
C GLU A 41 14.51 23.61 -29.03
N ASP A 42 13.33 23.14 -28.64
CA ASP A 42 13.16 22.23 -27.52
C ASP A 42 13.56 20.81 -27.94
N TYR A 43 14.09 20.05 -26.98
CA TYR A 43 14.47 18.66 -27.19
C TYR A 43 13.30 17.77 -26.78
N HIS A 44 12.87 16.92 -27.71
CA HIS A 44 11.84 15.92 -27.51
C HIS A 44 12.46 14.54 -27.49
N THR A 45 12.04 13.70 -26.55
CA THR A 45 12.39 12.27 -26.58
C THR A 45 11.61 11.60 -27.71
N VAL A 46 12.33 10.95 -28.62
CA VAL A 46 11.77 10.28 -29.79
C VAL A 46 12.16 8.82 -29.85
N GLN A 47 11.35 8.05 -30.57
CA GLN A 47 11.52 6.65 -30.90
C GLN A 47 11.95 6.57 -32.37
N ILE A 48 13.17 6.09 -32.65
CA ILE A 48 13.68 5.98 -34.02
C ILE A 48 13.69 4.51 -34.43
N LEU A 49 12.73 4.14 -35.27
CA LEU A 49 12.63 2.81 -35.87
C LEU A 49 13.61 2.66 -37.03
N LEU A 50 14.43 1.62 -36.99
CA LEU A 50 15.38 1.32 -38.07
C LEU A 50 14.75 0.43 -39.14
N SER A 51 15.11 0.63 -40.41
CA SER A 51 14.51 -0.13 -41.52
C SER A 51 14.94 -1.60 -41.59
N ASP A 52 16.02 -1.98 -40.89
CA ASP A 52 16.44 -3.39 -40.79
C ASP A 52 15.75 -4.05 -39.61
N GLN A 53 14.77 -4.88 -39.92
CA GLN A 53 13.98 -5.64 -38.95
C GLN A 53 14.10 -7.12 -39.24
N ALA A 54 13.92 -7.94 -38.20
CA ALA A 54 13.80 -9.38 -38.40
C ALA A 54 12.55 -9.71 -39.23
N ASP A 55 12.66 -10.64 -40.18
CA ASP A 55 11.52 -11.09 -41.01
C ASP A 55 10.63 -12.07 -40.23
N LEU A 56 9.88 -11.53 -39.26
CA LEU A 56 8.94 -12.28 -38.43
C LEU A 56 7.87 -13.02 -39.26
N PRO A 57 7.29 -12.44 -40.33
CA PRO A 57 6.34 -13.16 -41.19
C PRO A 57 6.93 -14.43 -41.82
N ALA A 58 8.18 -14.38 -42.31
CA ALA A 58 8.83 -15.58 -42.85
C ALA A 58 9.12 -16.62 -41.76
N ILE A 59 9.49 -16.19 -40.54
CA ILE A 59 9.70 -17.07 -39.40
C ILE A 59 8.39 -17.75 -38.98
N GLU A 60 7.28 -17.00 -38.88
CA GLU A 60 5.95 -17.53 -38.57
C GLU A 60 5.46 -18.53 -39.65
N ALA A 61 5.64 -18.20 -40.93
CA ALA A 61 5.32 -19.12 -42.02
C ALA A 61 6.10 -20.44 -41.90
N ARG A 62 7.37 -20.37 -41.48
CA ARG A 62 8.19 -21.55 -41.19
C ARG A 62 7.69 -22.32 -39.97
N PHE A 63 7.24 -21.64 -38.92
CA PHE A 63 6.62 -22.31 -37.76
C PHE A 63 5.37 -23.09 -38.15
N LYS A 64 4.50 -22.47 -38.96
CA LYS A 64 3.28 -23.10 -39.49
C LYS A 64 3.63 -24.30 -40.38
N ALA A 65 4.59 -24.14 -41.30
CA ALA A 65 5.01 -25.22 -42.21
C ALA A 65 5.68 -26.41 -41.53
N LYS A 66 6.42 -26.18 -40.42
CA LYS A 66 7.15 -27.22 -39.70
C LYS A 66 6.47 -27.70 -38.42
N ALA A 67 5.29 -27.16 -38.09
CA ALA A 67 4.64 -27.37 -36.80
C ALA A 67 5.59 -27.14 -35.61
N THR A 68 6.34 -26.03 -35.64
CA THR A 68 7.32 -25.71 -34.59
C THR A 68 6.63 -25.57 -33.23
N PRO A 69 7.06 -26.34 -32.21
CA PRO A 69 6.51 -26.26 -30.86
C PRO A 69 6.63 -24.86 -30.27
N VAL A 70 5.60 -24.40 -29.55
CA VAL A 70 5.57 -23.04 -28.94
C VAL A 70 6.78 -22.80 -28.05
N LYS A 71 7.19 -23.79 -27.26
CA LYS A 71 8.37 -23.74 -26.40
C LYS A 71 9.68 -23.38 -27.14
N ASP A 72 9.79 -23.69 -28.43
CA ASP A 72 11.01 -23.42 -29.21
C ASP A 72 10.95 -22.05 -29.92
N ARG A 73 9.76 -21.43 -30.03
CA ARG A 73 9.54 -20.22 -30.83
C ARG A 73 10.21 -19.01 -30.23
N GLY A 74 10.05 -18.81 -28.92
CA GLY A 74 10.57 -17.63 -28.23
C GLY A 74 12.09 -17.45 -28.41
N GLN A 75 12.87 -18.52 -28.23
CA GLN A 75 14.32 -18.48 -28.46
C GLN A 75 14.69 -18.08 -29.90
N ILE A 76 13.97 -18.62 -30.89
CA ILE A 76 14.20 -18.35 -32.31
C ILE A 76 13.89 -16.88 -32.64
N ILE A 77 12.78 -16.35 -32.11
CA ILE A 77 12.36 -14.97 -32.32
C ILE A 77 13.36 -14.00 -31.67
N ILE A 78 13.69 -14.20 -30.39
CA ILE A 78 14.63 -13.32 -29.67
C ILE A 78 16.00 -13.32 -30.35
N SER A 79 16.48 -14.47 -30.81
CA SER A 79 17.77 -14.55 -31.51
C SER A 79 17.77 -13.74 -32.80
N ALA A 80 16.69 -13.81 -33.60
CA ALA A 80 16.57 -13.06 -34.84
C ALA A 80 16.46 -11.54 -34.59
N LEU A 81 15.68 -11.15 -33.59
CA LEU A 81 15.51 -9.75 -33.17
C LEU A 81 16.83 -9.13 -32.68
N LYS A 82 17.53 -9.82 -31.76
CA LYS A 82 18.86 -9.39 -31.27
C LYS A 82 19.90 -9.34 -32.39
N GLU A 83 19.86 -10.26 -33.36
CA GLU A 83 20.77 -10.25 -34.51
C GLU A 83 20.59 -8.98 -35.36
N SER A 84 19.35 -8.61 -35.72
CA SER A 84 19.08 -7.35 -36.44
C SER A 84 19.53 -6.12 -35.64
N ALA A 85 19.15 -6.04 -34.37
CA ALA A 85 19.50 -4.91 -33.51
C ALA A 85 21.01 -4.73 -33.33
N TYR A 86 21.72 -5.77 -32.90
CA TYR A 86 23.15 -5.68 -32.58
C TYR A 86 24.06 -5.52 -33.80
N THR A 87 23.55 -5.84 -34.99
CA THR A 87 24.31 -5.64 -36.24
C THR A 87 24.40 -4.17 -36.63
N ILE A 88 23.34 -3.39 -36.44
CA ILE A 88 23.23 -2.04 -37.03
C ILE A 88 23.34 -0.92 -35.98
N GLN A 89 22.73 -1.11 -34.81
CA GLN A 89 22.63 -0.05 -33.79
C GLN A 89 23.98 0.59 -33.41
N PRO A 90 25.10 -0.14 -33.23
CA PRO A 90 26.38 0.48 -32.89
C PRO A 90 26.86 1.52 -33.91
N SER A 91 26.75 1.20 -35.21
CA SER A 91 27.15 2.12 -36.29
C SER A 91 26.17 3.29 -36.46
N PHE A 92 24.89 3.05 -36.17
CA PHE A 92 23.88 4.09 -36.22
C PHE A 92 24.03 5.08 -35.06
N LEU A 93 24.35 4.63 -33.84
CA LEU A 93 24.68 5.51 -32.71
C LEU A 93 25.88 6.42 -33.00
N GLU A 94 26.92 5.90 -33.66
CA GLU A 94 28.06 6.72 -34.10
C GLU A 94 27.59 7.81 -35.08
N THR A 95 26.69 7.46 -36.01
CA THR A 95 26.08 8.43 -36.94
C THR A 95 25.28 9.49 -36.19
N LEU A 96 24.38 9.09 -35.27
CA LEU A 96 23.58 10.01 -34.47
C LEU A 96 24.44 10.97 -33.65
N SER A 97 25.56 10.49 -33.10
CA SER A 97 26.48 11.32 -32.29
C SER A 97 27.12 12.47 -33.07
N SER A 98 27.14 12.38 -34.40
CA SER A 98 27.72 13.38 -35.30
C SER A 98 26.72 14.42 -35.80
N LEU A 99 25.41 14.20 -35.58
CA LEU A 99 24.35 15.09 -36.07
C LEU A 99 24.11 16.27 -35.11
N PRO A 100 23.96 17.49 -35.63
CA PRO A 100 23.50 18.61 -34.82
C PRO A 100 22.06 18.38 -34.36
N GLY A 101 21.70 18.92 -33.20
CA GLY A 101 20.33 18.79 -32.67
C GLY A 101 19.96 17.43 -32.07
N VAL A 102 20.93 16.53 -31.88
CA VAL A 102 20.74 15.20 -31.28
C VAL A 102 21.49 15.09 -29.94
N ARG A 103 20.82 14.55 -28.92
CA ARG A 103 21.35 14.30 -27.58
C ARG A 103 21.25 12.82 -27.23
N LEU A 104 22.41 12.22 -26.96
CA LEU A 104 22.52 10.79 -26.65
C LEU A 104 22.76 10.49 -25.16
N GLN A 105 22.75 11.51 -24.29
CA GLN A 105 23.00 11.33 -22.85
C GLN A 105 22.01 10.36 -22.20
N LYS A 106 20.77 10.32 -22.70
CA LYS A 106 19.70 9.42 -22.26
C LYS A 106 19.28 8.42 -23.35
N ALA A 107 20.18 8.12 -24.29
CA ALA A 107 19.82 7.21 -25.37
C ALA A 107 19.58 5.79 -24.85
N ARG A 108 18.53 5.14 -25.38
CA ARG A 108 18.16 3.76 -25.07
C ARG A 108 18.13 2.94 -26.36
N GLN A 109 18.51 1.67 -26.28
CA GLN A 109 18.53 0.73 -27.40
C GLN A 109 17.59 -0.42 -27.06
N PHE A 110 16.75 -0.80 -28.02
CA PHE A 110 15.81 -1.91 -27.88
C PHE A 110 16.06 -2.92 -28.99
N TRP A 111 15.91 -4.20 -28.67
CA TRP A 111 16.03 -5.30 -29.62
C TRP A 111 14.69 -5.92 -29.98
N ILE A 112 13.65 -5.83 -29.13
CA ILE A 112 12.33 -6.40 -29.46
C ILE A 112 11.76 -5.82 -30.77
N VAL A 113 12.08 -4.56 -31.00
CA VAL A 113 11.93 -3.82 -32.24
C VAL A 113 13.28 -3.13 -32.44
N ASN A 114 13.89 -3.20 -33.63
CA ASN A 114 15.20 -2.59 -33.84
C ASN A 114 15.08 -1.06 -33.81
N LEU A 115 15.24 -0.49 -32.61
CA LEU A 115 14.85 0.87 -32.27
C LEU A 115 15.87 1.53 -31.35
N ILE A 116 16.11 2.83 -31.60
CA ILE A 116 16.91 3.68 -30.72
C ILE A 116 16.05 4.85 -30.26
N ALA A 117 16.02 5.09 -28.95
CA ALA A 117 15.40 6.27 -28.38
C ALA A 117 16.47 7.31 -28.02
N CYS A 118 16.23 8.57 -28.32
CA CYS A 118 17.11 9.68 -27.92
C CYS A 118 16.36 11.02 -27.89
N GLU A 119 17.03 12.08 -27.46
CA GLU A 119 16.46 13.43 -27.43
C GLU A 119 16.87 14.20 -28.71
N VAL A 120 15.90 14.80 -29.40
CA VAL A 120 16.15 15.57 -30.65
C VAL A 120 15.37 16.89 -30.66
N ASN A 121 15.93 17.93 -31.27
CA ASN A 121 15.19 19.14 -31.66
C ASN A 121 14.80 19.08 -33.15
N LEU A 122 14.20 20.14 -33.71
CA LEU A 122 13.77 20.16 -35.11
C LEU A 122 14.92 19.90 -36.10
N GLU A 123 16.11 20.46 -35.86
CA GLU A 123 17.29 20.24 -36.71
C GLU A 123 17.73 18.76 -36.69
N GLY A 124 17.79 18.16 -35.50
CA GLY A 124 18.15 16.76 -35.32
C GLY A 124 17.13 15.82 -35.98
N ALA A 125 15.83 16.05 -35.74
CA ALA A 125 14.76 15.27 -36.34
C ALA A 125 14.77 15.35 -37.88
N ALA A 126 14.97 16.54 -38.43
CA ALA A 126 15.09 16.74 -39.88
C ALA A 126 16.29 15.98 -40.46
N ALA A 127 17.45 16.02 -39.80
CA ALA A 127 18.64 15.28 -40.23
C ALA A 127 18.44 13.76 -40.17
N ILE A 128 17.85 13.25 -39.08
CA ILE A 128 17.60 11.81 -38.89
C ILE A 128 16.56 11.29 -39.88
N SER A 129 15.49 12.04 -40.13
CA SER A 129 14.37 11.65 -41.02
C SER A 129 14.79 11.39 -42.48
N GLN A 130 16.00 11.82 -42.86
CA GLN A 130 16.59 11.69 -44.19
C GLN A 130 17.60 10.54 -44.28
N LEU A 131 17.91 9.87 -43.17
CA LEU A 131 18.85 8.75 -43.14
C LEU A 131 18.19 7.51 -43.76
N PRO A 132 18.84 6.82 -44.72
CA PRO A 132 18.26 5.62 -45.36
C PRO A 132 18.01 4.43 -44.41
N ALA A 133 18.62 4.46 -43.23
CA ALA A 133 18.47 3.42 -42.21
C ALA A 133 17.25 3.66 -41.28
N VAL A 134 16.55 4.79 -41.43
CA VAL A 134 15.39 5.15 -40.61
C VAL A 134 14.11 4.83 -41.39
N GLU A 135 13.24 4.06 -40.76
CA GLU A 135 11.89 3.75 -41.28
C GLU A 135 10.86 4.73 -40.74
N TRP A 136 10.88 4.99 -39.44
CA TRP A 136 9.88 5.81 -38.76
C TRP A 136 10.45 6.51 -37.54
N ILE A 137 9.92 7.70 -37.21
CA ILE A 137 10.25 8.46 -36.01
C ILE A 137 8.96 8.91 -35.36
N ASP A 138 8.72 8.50 -34.12
CA ASP A 138 7.57 8.95 -33.32
C ASP A 138 8.04 9.63 -32.03
N ILE A 139 7.17 10.44 -31.44
CA ILE A 139 7.37 11.03 -30.12
C ILE A 139 7.20 9.95 -29.04
N ASN A 140 7.89 10.09 -27.91
CA ASN A 140 7.61 9.29 -26.73
C ASN A 140 6.29 9.75 -26.09
N TRP A 141 5.17 9.28 -26.64
CA TRP A 141 3.81 9.62 -26.22
C TRP A 141 3.48 9.01 -24.85
N LYS A 142 2.44 9.53 -24.20
CA LYS A 142 2.05 9.09 -22.86
C LYS A 142 0.95 8.03 -22.93
N MET A 143 1.06 7.05 -22.05
CA MET A 143 0.03 6.06 -21.79
C MET A 143 -1.06 6.69 -20.93
N THR A 144 -2.31 6.37 -21.22
CA THR A 144 -3.48 6.73 -20.40
C THR A 144 -4.15 5.48 -19.89
N PHE A 145 -4.62 5.56 -18.65
CA PHE A 145 -5.42 4.54 -18.01
C PHE A 145 -6.81 5.12 -17.91
N PRO A 146 -7.80 4.59 -18.64
CA PRO A 146 -9.16 5.11 -18.58
C PRO A 146 -9.65 5.12 -17.13
N ASP A 147 -10.18 6.25 -16.67
CA ASP A 147 -10.77 6.33 -15.33
C ASP A 147 -11.87 5.27 -15.20
N ALA A 148 -11.85 4.55 -14.08
CA ALA A 148 -12.93 3.64 -13.76
C ALA A 148 -14.23 4.45 -13.60
N CYS A 149 -15.26 4.09 -14.36
CA CYS A 149 -16.50 4.87 -14.46
C CYS A 149 -17.35 4.84 -13.18
N ASP A 150 -17.20 3.79 -12.37
CA ASP A 150 -17.88 3.58 -11.10
C ASP A 150 -16.90 3.02 -10.07
N SER A 151 -17.01 3.43 -8.80
CA SER A 151 -16.28 2.81 -7.68
C SER A 151 -17.16 2.72 -6.43
N ALA A 152 -17.12 1.56 -5.75
CA ALA A 152 -17.79 1.37 -4.47
C ALA A 152 -17.15 0.20 -3.71
N PRO A 153 -17.07 0.28 -2.36
CA PRO A 153 -16.77 -0.89 -1.54
C PRO A 153 -17.81 -1.99 -1.78
N ALA A 154 -17.38 -3.25 -1.83
CA ALA A 154 -18.26 -4.35 -2.18
C ALA A 154 -18.01 -5.60 -1.33
N PRO A 155 -19.04 -6.11 -0.62
CA PRO A 155 -18.91 -7.34 0.14
C PRO A 155 -18.76 -8.55 -0.81
N PRO A 156 -18.26 -9.69 -0.31
CA PRO A 156 -18.19 -10.93 -1.09
C PRO A 156 -19.54 -11.33 -1.70
N SER A 157 -19.49 -11.92 -2.90
CA SER A 157 -20.68 -12.46 -3.56
C SER A 157 -21.38 -13.49 -2.66
N PRO A 158 -22.73 -13.46 -2.53
CA PRO A 158 -23.47 -14.39 -1.66
C PRO A 158 -23.26 -15.88 -1.97
N ASN A 159 -22.88 -16.21 -3.20
CA ASN A 159 -22.60 -17.58 -3.63
C ASN A 159 -21.10 -17.93 -3.63
N GLY A 160 -20.23 -17.01 -3.20
CA GLY A 160 -18.77 -17.17 -3.22
C GLY A 160 -18.14 -17.13 -4.62
N ILE A 161 -18.93 -16.82 -5.66
CA ILE A 161 -18.48 -16.69 -7.04
C ILE A 161 -19.04 -15.39 -7.61
N GLU A 162 -18.19 -14.60 -8.25
CA GLU A 162 -18.61 -13.34 -8.86
C GLU A 162 -19.45 -13.57 -10.13
N PRO A 163 -20.54 -12.80 -10.36
CA PRO A 163 -21.42 -12.97 -11.51
C PRO A 163 -20.70 -12.96 -12.86
N GLY A 164 -19.67 -12.12 -13.00
CA GLY A 164 -18.84 -12.08 -14.22
C GLY A 164 -18.13 -13.41 -14.52
N LEU A 165 -17.66 -14.10 -13.49
CA LEU A 165 -16.99 -15.40 -13.60
C LEU A 165 -17.97 -16.50 -14.04
N GLU A 166 -19.21 -16.44 -13.55
CA GLU A 166 -20.29 -17.35 -13.99
C GLU A 166 -20.66 -17.13 -15.46
N VAL A 167 -20.78 -15.87 -15.90
CA VAL A 167 -21.15 -15.50 -17.28
C VAL A 167 -20.20 -16.09 -18.30
N ILE A 168 -18.88 -16.02 -18.05
CA ILE A 168 -17.88 -16.56 -18.98
C ILE A 168 -17.67 -18.08 -18.82
N GLY A 169 -18.24 -18.68 -17.78
CA GLY A 169 -18.13 -20.10 -17.48
C GLY A 169 -16.82 -20.52 -16.81
N ALA A 170 -16.19 -19.66 -16.01
CA ALA A 170 -14.98 -20.03 -15.26
C ALA A 170 -15.20 -21.22 -14.29
N PRO A 171 -16.31 -21.32 -13.54
CA PRO A 171 -16.57 -22.46 -12.66
C PRO A 171 -16.60 -23.82 -13.36
N TYR A 172 -16.93 -23.86 -14.66
CA TYR A 172 -16.84 -25.10 -15.44
C TYR A 172 -15.40 -25.60 -15.51
N MET A 173 -14.44 -24.73 -15.83
CA MET A 173 -13.03 -25.09 -15.89
C MET A 173 -12.49 -25.50 -14.51
N TRP A 174 -12.90 -24.80 -13.46
CA TRP A 174 -12.52 -25.15 -12.08
C TRP A 174 -13.06 -26.52 -11.67
N SER A 175 -14.28 -26.87 -12.10
CA SER A 175 -14.87 -28.21 -11.84
C SER A 175 -14.10 -29.35 -12.54
N LEU A 176 -13.37 -29.03 -13.61
CA LEU A 176 -12.44 -29.95 -14.28
C LEU A 176 -11.06 -29.98 -13.63
N GLY A 177 -10.80 -29.12 -12.64
CA GLY A 177 -9.53 -29.01 -11.90
C GLY A 177 -8.54 -27.99 -12.47
N TYR A 178 -8.90 -27.24 -13.52
CA TYR A 178 -8.04 -26.18 -14.08
C TYR A 178 -8.26 -24.88 -13.31
N THR A 179 -7.18 -24.30 -12.79
CA THR A 179 -7.21 -23.05 -12.00
C THR A 179 -6.27 -21.98 -12.58
N GLY A 180 -5.57 -22.27 -13.68
CA GLY A 180 -4.46 -21.50 -14.21
C GLY A 180 -3.11 -21.96 -13.67
N TYR A 181 -3.05 -23.12 -13.00
CA TYR A 181 -1.87 -23.57 -12.28
C TYR A 181 -0.63 -23.68 -13.18
N GLY A 182 0.47 -23.09 -12.73
CA GLY A 182 1.74 -23.05 -13.46
C GLY A 182 1.76 -22.15 -14.70
N ARG A 183 0.70 -21.38 -14.95
CA ARG A 183 0.64 -20.36 -16.01
C ARG A 183 1.00 -18.99 -15.44
N LYS A 184 1.42 -18.08 -16.31
CA LYS A 184 1.78 -16.70 -15.93
C LYS A 184 1.08 -15.65 -16.77
N VAL A 185 0.69 -14.56 -16.14
CA VAL A 185 0.24 -13.34 -16.82
C VAL A 185 1.15 -12.17 -16.46
N LEU A 186 1.48 -11.34 -17.44
CA LEU A 186 2.05 -10.03 -17.19
C LEU A 186 0.92 -8.99 -17.25
N VAL A 187 0.76 -8.23 -16.17
CA VAL A 187 -0.23 -7.16 -16.09
C VAL A 187 0.47 -5.82 -16.24
N VAL A 188 0.25 -5.17 -17.38
CA VAL A 188 0.82 -3.85 -17.69
C VAL A 188 -0.16 -2.77 -17.28
N ASP A 189 0.08 -2.15 -16.12
CA ASP A 189 -0.87 -1.24 -15.48
C ASP A 189 -0.17 -0.20 -14.57
N THR A 190 -0.93 0.54 -13.75
CA THR A 190 -0.47 1.58 -12.80
C THR A 190 0.25 1.03 -11.56
N GLY A 191 0.66 -0.23 -11.59
CA GLY A 191 1.22 -0.97 -10.46
C GLY A 191 0.16 -1.75 -9.65
N HIS A 192 0.62 -2.50 -8.65
CA HIS A 192 -0.21 -3.47 -7.92
C HIS A 192 0.13 -3.47 -6.42
N ASP A 193 -0.90 -3.61 -5.58
CA ASP A 193 -0.73 -3.92 -4.17
C ASP A 193 -0.25 -5.38 -4.03
N ILE A 194 1.06 -5.54 -3.87
CA ILE A 194 1.72 -6.86 -3.84
C ILE A 194 1.44 -7.63 -2.54
N ASP A 195 0.99 -6.94 -1.49
CA ASP A 195 0.67 -7.53 -0.19
C ASP A 195 -0.83 -7.78 0.00
N HIS A 196 -1.65 -7.39 -0.99
CA HIS A 196 -3.08 -7.64 -0.98
C HIS A 196 -3.37 -9.13 -0.76
N PRO A 197 -4.27 -9.52 0.18
CA PRO A 197 -4.56 -10.92 0.52
C PRO A 197 -4.94 -11.77 -0.69
N ALA A 198 -5.67 -11.19 -1.66
CA ALA A 198 -6.05 -11.87 -2.89
C ALA A 198 -4.92 -12.04 -3.93
N LEU A 199 -3.83 -11.26 -3.87
CA LEU A 199 -2.81 -11.20 -4.93
C LEU A 199 -1.43 -11.69 -4.50
N GLY A 200 -1.01 -11.42 -3.26
CA GLY A 200 0.37 -11.61 -2.84
C GLY A 200 0.86 -13.06 -2.95
N HIS A 201 -0.03 -14.04 -2.72
CA HIS A 201 0.28 -15.47 -2.85
C HIS A 201 0.57 -15.90 -4.29
N ASN A 202 -0.05 -15.22 -5.26
CA ASN A 202 0.09 -15.52 -6.68
C ASN A 202 1.11 -14.61 -7.37
N PHE A 203 1.74 -13.68 -6.64
CA PHE A 203 2.79 -12.85 -7.21
C PHE A 203 3.99 -13.72 -7.59
N ALA A 204 4.50 -13.57 -8.80
CA ALA A 204 5.58 -14.42 -9.32
C ALA A 204 6.83 -14.40 -8.43
N TYR A 205 7.07 -13.30 -7.68
CA TYR A 205 8.18 -13.16 -6.72
C TYR A 205 8.25 -14.30 -5.70
N GLN A 206 7.11 -14.91 -5.34
CA GLN A 206 7.09 -16.07 -4.45
C GLN A 206 7.93 -17.23 -4.98
N GLN A 207 8.10 -17.32 -6.31
CA GLN A 207 8.74 -18.43 -7.00
C GLN A 207 10.03 -18.05 -7.74
N MET A 208 10.29 -16.76 -7.94
CA MET A 208 11.46 -16.26 -8.69
C MET A 208 12.03 -14.96 -8.12
N PRO A 209 13.23 -14.50 -8.54
CA PRO A 209 13.77 -13.21 -8.11
C PRO A 209 12.87 -12.05 -8.53
N MET A 210 12.93 -10.94 -7.80
CA MET A 210 12.13 -9.74 -8.08
C MET A 210 12.31 -9.25 -9.53
N SER A 211 13.54 -9.30 -10.05
CA SER A 211 13.86 -8.88 -11.43
C SER A 211 13.17 -9.71 -12.53
N GLN A 212 12.65 -10.89 -12.20
CA GLN A 212 11.88 -11.76 -13.10
C GLN A 212 10.36 -11.70 -12.80
N ALA A 213 9.97 -11.10 -11.68
CA ALA A 213 8.57 -10.94 -11.29
C ALA A 213 8.01 -9.54 -11.60
N TRP A 214 8.89 -8.53 -11.65
CA TRP A 214 8.54 -7.14 -11.85
C TRP A 214 9.34 -6.51 -13.00
N ALA A 215 8.64 -5.92 -13.96
CA ALA A 215 9.23 -5.21 -15.09
C ALA A 215 9.29 -3.70 -14.81
N ASN A 216 10.39 -3.06 -15.24
CA ASN A 216 10.66 -1.62 -15.15
C ASN A 216 10.63 -1.06 -13.70
N GLY A 217 11.81 -0.71 -13.17
CA GLY A 217 11.99 -0.09 -11.84
C GLY A 217 12.69 -0.97 -10.79
N ASP A 218 13.17 -0.32 -9.72
CA ASP A 218 13.97 -0.96 -8.66
C ASP A 218 13.13 -1.70 -7.62
N ARG A 219 11.83 -1.38 -7.50
CA ARG A 219 10.89 -2.03 -6.58
C ARG A 219 9.44 -1.98 -7.08
N PRO A 220 8.60 -2.96 -6.73
CA PRO A 220 7.16 -2.87 -6.93
C PRO A 220 6.56 -1.67 -6.20
N TYR A 221 5.56 -1.05 -6.83
CA TYR A 221 4.74 -0.02 -6.23
C TYR A 221 3.40 0.03 -6.97
N TYR A 222 2.46 0.82 -6.45
CA TYR A 222 1.16 1.03 -7.06
C TYR A 222 0.70 2.48 -6.95
N CYS A 223 -0.03 2.93 -7.96
CA CYS A 223 -0.72 4.21 -7.93
C CYS A 223 -2.23 3.96 -8.14
N GLY A 224 -3.00 4.20 -7.08
CA GLY A 224 -4.46 4.01 -7.09
C GLY A 224 -4.89 2.55 -7.22
N ASN A 225 -6.17 2.35 -7.51
CA ASN A 225 -6.83 1.03 -7.46
C ASN A 225 -6.78 0.23 -8.76
N HIS A 226 -6.45 0.85 -9.89
CA HIS A 226 -6.71 0.29 -11.22
C HIS A 226 -5.96 -1.03 -11.46
N GLY A 227 -4.63 -1.04 -11.36
CA GLY A 227 -3.83 -2.26 -11.58
C GLY A 227 -4.13 -3.38 -10.58
N THR A 228 -4.25 -3.06 -9.28
CA THR A 228 -4.69 -4.02 -8.24
C THR A 228 -6.02 -4.70 -8.59
N HIS A 229 -6.99 -3.93 -9.10
CA HIS A 229 -8.31 -4.43 -9.49
C HIS A 229 -8.26 -5.31 -10.74
N VAL A 230 -7.49 -4.90 -11.76
CA VAL A 230 -7.22 -5.66 -12.98
C VAL A 230 -6.55 -6.99 -12.64
N GLY A 231 -5.46 -6.97 -11.87
CA GLY A 231 -4.76 -8.17 -11.41
C GLY A 231 -5.69 -9.10 -10.62
N GLY A 232 -6.50 -8.55 -9.72
CA GLY A 232 -7.46 -9.32 -8.93
C GLY A 232 -8.51 -10.04 -9.78
N THR A 233 -8.95 -9.44 -10.88
CA THR A 233 -9.92 -10.07 -11.81
C THR A 233 -9.29 -11.24 -12.56
N ILE A 234 -7.96 -11.24 -12.76
CA ILE A 234 -7.25 -12.33 -13.43
C ILE A 234 -6.92 -13.45 -12.45
N THR A 235 -6.23 -13.14 -11.35
CA THR A 235 -5.58 -14.14 -10.47
C THR A 235 -6.02 -14.06 -8.99
N GLY A 236 -6.97 -13.20 -8.65
CA GLY A 236 -7.31 -12.91 -7.25
C GLY A 236 -7.99 -14.06 -6.50
N ILE A 237 -7.41 -14.45 -5.36
CA ILE A 237 -8.01 -15.36 -4.39
C ILE A 237 -7.54 -15.06 -2.97
N ASP A 238 -8.49 -14.67 -2.12
CA ASP A 238 -8.24 -14.61 -0.69
C ASP A 238 -8.37 -16.00 -0.10
N ARG A 239 -7.25 -16.68 0.07
CA ARG A 239 -7.25 -18.04 0.58
C ARG A 239 -7.70 -18.09 2.03
N VAL A 240 -7.46 -17.06 2.82
CA VAL A 240 -7.88 -17.01 4.23
C VAL A 240 -9.39 -16.81 4.32
N ALA A 241 -9.94 -15.83 3.61
CA ALA A 241 -11.38 -15.57 3.57
C ALA A 241 -12.18 -16.57 2.73
N ARG A 242 -11.50 -17.42 1.93
CA ARG A 242 -12.09 -18.33 0.94
C ARG A 242 -12.91 -17.58 -0.11
N ASP A 243 -12.42 -16.42 -0.54
CA ASP A 243 -13.08 -15.56 -1.52
C ASP A 243 -12.33 -15.61 -2.85
N THR A 244 -13.03 -15.97 -3.94
CA THR A 244 -12.44 -16.12 -5.27
C THR A 244 -13.01 -15.07 -6.20
N ILE A 245 -12.17 -14.10 -6.56
CA ILE A 245 -12.52 -12.98 -7.45
C ILE A 245 -11.87 -13.10 -8.84
N GLY A 246 -10.82 -13.91 -8.96
CA GLY A 246 -10.06 -14.10 -10.18
C GLY A 246 -10.54 -15.28 -11.03
N VAL A 247 -10.49 -15.11 -12.35
CA VAL A 247 -10.82 -16.19 -13.31
C VAL A 247 -9.84 -17.37 -13.20
N ALA A 248 -8.54 -17.08 -13.17
CA ALA A 248 -7.44 -18.04 -13.11
C ALA A 248 -6.68 -17.89 -11.80
N PHE A 249 -7.39 -18.10 -10.69
CA PHE A 249 -6.90 -17.87 -9.34
C PHE A 249 -5.72 -18.73 -8.88
N GLY A 250 -5.30 -19.74 -9.65
CA GLY A 250 -4.09 -20.52 -9.41
C GLY A 250 -2.92 -20.17 -10.32
N ALA A 251 -3.08 -19.18 -11.22
CA ALA A 251 -1.99 -18.66 -12.04
C ALA A 251 -1.12 -17.68 -11.27
N LEU A 252 0.15 -17.58 -11.67
CA LEU A 252 1.05 -16.55 -11.18
C LEU A 252 0.87 -15.27 -11.98
N TRP A 253 1.08 -14.12 -11.36
CA TRP A 253 1.11 -12.82 -12.05
C TRP A 253 2.46 -12.14 -11.91
N GLN A 254 2.88 -11.49 -12.97
CA GLN A 254 4.01 -10.57 -13.07
C GLN A 254 3.46 -9.16 -13.23
N GLY A 255 4.13 -8.20 -12.61
CA GLY A 255 3.71 -6.81 -12.63
C GLY A 255 4.66 -5.92 -13.39
N SER A 256 4.14 -4.78 -13.82
CA SER A 256 4.94 -3.60 -14.12
C SER A 256 4.26 -2.39 -13.51
N SER A 257 5.00 -1.30 -13.32
CA SER A 257 4.39 0.02 -13.22
C SER A 257 4.85 0.88 -14.37
N THR A 258 3.89 1.51 -15.02
CA THR A 258 4.17 2.50 -16.06
C THR A 258 4.02 3.92 -15.52
N SER A 259 3.40 4.19 -14.37
CA SER A 259 3.18 5.56 -13.87
C SER A 259 3.95 5.84 -12.58
N ASP A 260 4.70 6.94 -12.49
CA ASP A 260 5.20 7.44 -11.19
C ASP A 260 4.04 8.19 -10.49
N CYS A 261 3.78 7.87 -9.23
CA CYS A 261 2.65 8.41 -8.47
C CYS A 261 2.70 9.94 -8.30
N ALA A 262 3.82 10.56 -8.68
CA ALA A 262 4.06 12.01 -8.70
C ALA A 262 3.53 12.76 -9.95
N SER A 263 2.70 12.14 -10.82
CA SER A 263 2.01 12.71 -12.00
C SER A 263 2.62 12.48 -13.40
N SER A 264 3.63 11.61 -13.56
CA SER A 264 4.04 11.14 -14.89
C SER A 264 3.33 9.83 -15.24
N ALA A 265 2.34 9.94 -16.13
CA ALA A 265 1.85 8.83 -16.92
C ALA A 265 3.01 8.10 -17.60
N GLY A 266 2.87 6.78 -17.76
CA GLY A 266 3.84 5.98 -18.50
C GLY A 266 3.99 6.39 -19.92
N THR A 267 5.00 5.86 -20.58
CA THR A 267 5.35 6.27 -21.93
C THR A 267 5.47 5.10 -22.88
N ALA A 268 5.44 5.37 -24.18
CA ALA A 268 5.67 4.38 -25.21
C ALA A 268 6.97 3.58 -24.98
N LEU A 269 8.05 4.26 -24.55
CA LEU A 269 9.32 3.61 -24.23
C LEU A 269 9.23 2.65 -23.03
N ASP A 270 8.38 2.94 -22.05
CA ASP A 270 8.13 2.03 -20.93
C ASP A 270 7.41 0.78 -21.42
N ALA A 271 6.39 0.93 -22.29
CA ALA A 271 5.71 -0.20 -22.91
C ALA A 271 6.67 -1.08 -23.74
N ILE A 272 7.56 -0.48 -24.54
CA ILE A 272 8.56 -1.22 -25.32
C ILE A 272 9.52 -1.99 -24.41
N GLU A 273 10.01 -1.35 -23.34
CA GLU A 273 10.86 -2.01 -22.34
C GLU A 273 10.15 -3.20 -21.67
N ILE A 274 8.88 -3.03 -21.28
CA ILE A 274 8.10 -4.07 -20.61
C ILE A 274 7.84 -5.25 -21.54
N PHE A 275 7.51 -5.00 -22.82
CA PHE A 275 7.31 -6.07 -23.79
C PHE A 275 8.63 -6.77 -24.15
N GLU A 276 9.74 -6.03 -24.21
CA GLU A 276 11.07 -6.60 -24.37
C GLU A 276 11.45 -7.50 -23.19
N TRP A 277 11.22 -7.01 -21.97
CA TRP A 277 11.42 -7.76 -20.73
C TRP A 277 10.56 -9.02 -20.71
N ALA A 278 9.29 -8.95 -21.10
CA ALA A 278 8.38 -10.10 -21.12
C ALA A 278 8.90 -11.26 -21.99
N MET A 279 9.70 -10.94 -23.01
CA MET A 279 10.30 -11.94 -23.90
C MET A 279 11.51 -12.65 -23.27
N ASP A 280 12.28 -11.96 -22.42
CA ASP A 280 13.55 -12.45 -21.86
C ASP A 280 13.85 -11.91 -20.42
N PRO A 281 12.99 -12.18 -19.41
CA PRO A 281 13.12 -11.55 -18.08
C PRO A 281 14.44 -11.82 -17.36
N ASP A 282 15.03 -13.01 -17.53
CA ASP A 282 16.30 -13.38 -16.93
C ASP A 282 17.53 -13.11 -17.84
N GLY A 283 17.31 -12.57 -19.04
CA GLY A 283 18.34 -12.34 -20.06
C GLY A 283 18.88 -13.61 -20.73
N ASN A 284 18.27 -14.76 -20.49
CA ASN A 284 18.58 -16.03 -21.12
C ASN A 284 17.41 -16.51 -22.01
N PRO A 285 17.52 -16.38 -23.35
CA PRO A 285 16.44 -16.71 -24.28
C PRO A 285 16.14 -18.21 -24.37
N ALA A 286 16.84 -19.08 -23.65
CA ALA A 286 16.52 -20.49 -23.50
C ALA A 286 15.61 -20.79 -22.28
N THR A 287 15.50 -19.88 -21.32
CA THR A 287 14.55 -20.01 -20.19
C THR A 287 13.16 -19.63 -20.67
N ILE A 288 12.16 -20.49 -20.41
CA ILE A 288 10.75 -20.27 -20.82
C ILE A 288 9.84 -20.14 -19.59
N SER A 289 10.30 -20.64 -18.45
CA SER A 289 9.54 -20.69 -17.19
C SER A 289 9.40 -19.33 -16.50
N ASP A 290 10.03 -18.29 -17.02
CA ASP A 290 9.99 -16.91 -16.56
C ASP A 290 9.11 -16.02 -17.46
N ARG A 291 8.74 -16.48 -18.66
CA ARG A 291 7.89 -15.71 -19.59
C ARG A 291 6.41 -15.81 -19.27
N PRO A 292 5.63 -14.74 -19.47
CA PRO A 292 4.19 -14.80 -19.38
C PRO A 292 3.59 -15.61 -20.54
N ASP A 293 2.49 -16.30 -20.28
CA ASP A 293 1.64 -16.91 -21.31
C ASP A 293 0.69 -15.85 -21.92
N VAL A 294 0.35 -14.81 -21.15
CA VAL A 294 -0.59 -13.74 -21.52
C VAL A 294 -0.03 -12.38 -21.06
N ILE A 295 -0.16 -11.34 -21.88
CA ILE A 295 0.08 -9.94 -21.50
C ILE A 295 -1.27 -9.23 -21.52
N ASN A 296 -1.70 -8.70 -20.37
CA ASN A 296 -2.91 -7.91 -20.23
C ASN A 296 -2.57 -6.41 -20.26
N ASN A 297 -3.24 -5.67 -21.14
CA ASN A 297 -3.04 -4.24 -21.32
C ASN A 297 -4.38 -3.51 -21.14
N SER A 298 -4.48 -2.72 -20.08
CA SER A 298 -5.68 -1.93 -19.77
C SER A 298 -5.38 -0.43 -19.84
N TRP A 299 -4.74 -0.04 -20.93
CA TRP A 299 -4.24 1.31 -21.20
C TRP A 299 -4.37 1.66 -22.69
N SER A 300 -4.29 2.96 -22.99
CA SER A 300 -4.31 3.52 -24.34
C SER A 300 -3.30 4.66 -24.50
N ARG A 301 -3.19 5.23 -25.70
CA ARG A 301 -2.43 6.46 -25.97
C ARG A 301 -3.16 7.70 -25.42
N ASP A 302 -2.44 8.78 -25.11
CA ASP A 302 -2.98 10.04 -24.57
C ASP A 302 -3.65 10.98 -25.58
N TYR A 303 -3.58 10.67 -26.87
CA TYR A 303 -4.26 11.44 -27.92
C TYR A 303 -4.90 10.53 -28.99
N PRO A 304 -6.01 10.97 -29.60
CA PRO A 304 -6.73 10.16 -30.59
C PRO A 304 -5.97 10.05 -31.92
N VAL A 305 -5.79 8.83 -32.42
CA VAL A 305 -5.19 8.54 -33.72
C VAL A 305 -6.28 8.05 -34.69
N GLN A 306 -7.18 8.92 -35.12
CA GLN A 306 -8.34 8.50 -35.94
C GLN A 306 -8.04 8.35 -37.45
N SER A 307 -6.83 8.66 -37.93
CA SER A 307 -6.55 8.67 -39.38
C SER A 307 -5.23 8.04 -39.81
N ASP A 308 -4.35 7.65 -38.87
CA ASP A 308 -3.03 7.13 -39.20
C ASP A 308 -2.90 5.69 -38.70
N CYS A 309 -3.25 4.75 -39.57
CA CYS A 309 -3.13 3.33 -39.29
C CYS A 309 -1.71 2.89 -39.55
N GLY A 310 -0.83 3.13 -38.59
CA GLY A 310 0.59 3.08 -38.90
C GLY A 310 1.51 3.52 -37.79
N ASP A 311 1.32 3.05 -36.55
CA ASP A 311 2.48 2.95 -35.66
C ASP A 311 3.22 1.63 -35.95
N PRO A 312 4.24 1.63 -36.84
CA PRO A 312 4.99 0.42 -37.14
C PRO A 312 5.73 -0.13 -35.91
N ILE A 313 5.99 0.70 -34.90
CA ILE A 313 6.70 0.28 -33.69
C ILE A 313 5.78 -0.65 -32.88
N GLN A 314 4.55 -0.20 -32.61
CA GLN A 314 3.56 -0.98 -31.87
C GLN A 314 3.23 -2.29 -32.58
N ARG A 315 3.10 -2.24 -33.91
CA ARG A 315 2.90 -3.45 -34.74
C ARG A 315 4.04 -4.44 -34.60
N GLN A 316 5.28 -4.01 -34.81
CA GLN A 316 6.43 -4.92 -34.78
C GLN A 316 6.65 -5.51 -33.38
N MET A 317 6.41 -4.71 -32.34
CA MET A 317 6.50 -5.15 -30.96
C MET A 317 5.46 -6.25 -30.65
N THR A 318 4.20 -6.05 -31.06
CA THR A 318 3.14 -7.05 -30.87
C THR A 318 3.35 -8.28 -31.75
N ASP A 319 3.87 -8.13 -32.97
CA ASP A 319 4.27 -9.24 -33.84
C ASP A 319 5.33 -10.13 -33.18
N ALA A 320 6.32 -9.54 -32.50
CA ALA A 320 7.38 -10.28 -31.81
C ALA A 320 6.84 -11.19 -30.71
N VAL A 321 6.03 -10.65 -29.78
CA VAL A 321 5.47 -11.43 -28.66
C VAL A 321 4.45 -12.47 -29.16
N TYR A 322 3.64 -12.13 -30.16
CA TYR A 322 2.67 -13.04 -30.77
C TYR A 322 3.36 -14.22 -31.46
N ALA A 323 4.42 -13.96 -32.24
CA ALA A 323 5.19 -15.00 -32.93
C ALA A 323 5.90 -15.94 -31.94
N ALA A 324 6.31 -15.43 -30.77
CA ALA A 324 6.83 -16.24 -29.67
C ALA A 324 5.77 -17.15 -29.03
N GLY A 325 4.48 -16.87 -29.25
CA GLY A 325 3.34 -17.66 -28.80
C GLY A 325 2.63 -17.13 -27.56
N ILE A 326 2.95 -15.90 -27.15
CA ILE A 326 2.31 -15.17 -26.04
C ILE A 326 0.98 -14.57 -26.55
N ALA A 327 -0.08 -14.63 -25.74
CA ALA A 327 -1.34 -13.94 -26.05
C ALA A 327 -1.29 -12.48 -25.58
N VAL A 328 -1.76 -11.54 -26.39
CA VAL A 328 -1.80 -10.12 -26.03
C VAL A 328 -3.24 -9.65 -26.05
N VAL A 329 -3.72 -9.17 -24.90
CA VAL A 329 -5.11 -8.73 -24.70
C VAL A 329 -5.12 -7.24 -24.37
N PHE A 330 -6.02 -6.51 -25.00
CA PHE A 330 -6.24 -5.08 -24.76
C PHE A 330 -7.69 -4.80 -24.36
N SER A 331 -7.91 -3.81 -23.48
CA SER A 331 -9.24 -3.21 -23.29
C SER A 331 -9.63 -2.37 -24.52
N ALA A 332 -10.90 -2.35 -24.93
CA ALA A 332 -11.34 -1.57 -26.09
C ALA A 332 -11.34 -0.04 -25.90
N SER A 333 -11.17 0.44 -24.66
CA SER A 333 -11.34 1.83 -24.19
C SER A 333 -12.79 2.21 -23.84
N ASN A 334 -13.01 3.41 -23.29
CA ASN A 334 -14.25 3.80 -22.58
C ASN A 334 -14.95 5.04 -23.19
N GLU A 335 -14.77 5.28 -24.49
CA GLU A 335 -15.26 6.47 -25.21
C GLU A 335 -16.55 6.19 -26.01
N GLY A 336 -17.20 5.04 -25.78
CA GLY A 336 -18.53 4.74 -26.32
C GLY A 336 -19.61 5.74 -25.85
N PRO A 337 -20.84 5.68 -26.41
CA PRO A 337 -21.40 4.60 -27.23
C PRO A 337 -21.31 4.84 -28.75
N ASP A 338 -20.68 5.92 -29.19
CA ASP A 338 -20.61 6.27 -30.61
C ASP A 338 -19.66 5.32 -31.37
N PRO A 339 -19.86 5.10 -32.68
CA PRO A 339 -18.91 4.37 -33.51
C PRO A 339 -17.55 5.08 -33.60
N LEU A 340 -16.49 4.36 -34.00
CA LEU A 340 -15.13 4.88 -34.20
C LEU A 340 -14.49 5.39 -32.89
N THR A 341 -14.75 4.69 -31.79
CA THR A 341 -14.31 5.09 -30.44
C THR A 341 -13.28 4.15 -29.84
N ILE A 342 -12.87 3.09 -30.55
CA ILE A 342 -11.80 2.19 -30.10
C ILE A 342 -10.49 2.98 -29.96
N GLY A 343 -9.83 2.85 -28.81
CA GLY A 343 -8.56 3.52 -28.55
C GLY A 343 -7.37 2.89 -29.27
N ASP A 344 -6.24 3.59 -29.25
CA ASP A 344 -4.94 3.08 -29.68
C ASP A 344 -4.15 2.57 -28.47
N PRO A 345 -3.46 1.39 -28.51
CA PRO A 345 -3.26 0.47 -29.64
C PRO A 345 -4.41 -0.41 -30.16
N PRO A 346 -5.47 -0.77 -29.40
CA PRO A 346 -6.38 -1.86 -29.80
C PRO A 346 -7.16 -1.64 -31.09
N MET A 347 -7.24 -0.39 -31.58
CA MET A 347 -7.85 -0.07 -32.87
C MET A 347 -7.06 -0.68 -34.04
N GLU A 348 -5.75 -0.88 -33.89
CA GLU A 348 -4.92 -1.40 -34.97
C GLU A 348 -5.26 -2.87 -35.24
N ASN A 349 -5.44 -3.24 -36.52
CA ASN A 349 -5.81 -4.60 -36.88
C ASN A 349 -5.15 -5.04 -38.19
N TRP A 350 -4.39 -6.14 -38.13
CA TRP A 350 -3.76 -6.75 -39.32
C TRP A 350 -3.95 -8.27 -39.38
N ASP A 351 -4.47 -8.87 -38.31
CA ASP A 351 -4.88 -10.27 -38.22
C ASP A 351 -5.96 -10.42 -37.14
N THR A 352 -6.86 -11.37 -37.37
CA THR A 352 -8.12 -11.62 -36.65
C THR A 352 -8.04 -11.49 -35.12
N VAL A 353 -6.93 -11.96 -34.50
CA VAL A 353 -6.81 -12.02 -33.04
C VAL A 353 -5.49 -11.46 -32.52
N ARG A 354 -4.71 -10.76 -33.34
CA ARG A 354 -3.37 -10.31 -32.93
C ARG A 354 -3.42 -9.14 -31.95
N MET A 355 -4.32 -8.20 -32.21
CA MET A 355 -4.61 -7.06 -31.34
C MET A 355 -5.95 -7.29 -30.63
N PHE A 356 -6.00 -8.30 -29.76
CA PHE A 356 -7.25 -8.84 -29.22
C PHE A 356 -7.90 -7.87 -28.22
N SER A 357 -8.84 -7.05 -28.71
CA SER A 357 -9.55 -6.03 -27.96
C SER A 357 -10.85 -6.56 -27.37
N VAL A 358 -11.17 -6.10 -26.15
CA VAL A 358 -12.28 -6.61 -25.36
C VAL A 358 -13.25 -5.51 -24.99
N GLY A 359 -14.51 -5.65 -25.42
CA GLY A 359 -15.63 -4.79 -25.04
C GLY A 359 -16.23 -5.16 -23.68
N ALA A 360 -16.89 -4.19 -23.05
CA ALA A 360 -17.51 -4.36 -21.74
C ALA A 360 -19.01 -4.63 -21.85
N ILE A 361 -19.48 -5.67 -21.18
CA ILE A 361 -20.90 -5.95 -20.96
C ILE A 361 -21.25 -5.88 -19.47
N ASN A 362 -22.54 -5.71 -19.17
CA ASN A 362 -23.04 -5.85 -17.81
C ASN A 362 -23.32 -7.31 -17.45
N GLY A 363 -22.34 -7.97 -16.84
CA GLY A 363 -22.44 -9.35 -16.36
C GLY A 363 -23.40 -9.56 -15.20
N ASN A 364 -23.85 -8.49 -14.53
CA ASN A 364 -24.85 -8.55 -13.46
C ASN A 364 -26.29 -8.57 -14.01
N SER A 365 -26.48 -8.49 -15.33
CA SER A 365 -27.78 -8.50 -15.99
C SER A 365 -27.97 -9.78 -16.81
N PRO A 366 -29.13 -10.45 -16.72
CA PRO A 366 -29.38 -11.69 -17.45
C PRO A 366 -29.37 -11.52 -18.99
N ASN A 367 -29.54 -10.30 -19.49
CA ASN A 367 -29.52 -10.00 -20.93
C ASN A 367 -28.14 -9.56 -21.43
N LEU A 368 -27.14 -9.45 -20.53
CA LEU A 368 -25.75 -9.10 -20.84
C LEU A 368 -25.59 -7.90 -21.79
N PRO A 369 -26.27 -6.76 -21.55
CA PRO A 369 -26.18 -5.62 -22.45
C PRO A 369 -24.74 -5.07 -22.48
N VAL A 370 -24.29 -4.68 -23.67
CA VAL A 370 -23.06 -3.88 -23.85
C VAL A 370 -23.17 -2.59 -23.04
N ALA A 371 -22.07 -2.20 -22.39
CA ALA A 371 -22.00 -0.98 -21.62
C ALA A 371 -22.06 0.25 -22.53
N ASP A 372 -22.68 1.34 -22.07
CA ASP A 372 -22.76 2.59 -22.84
C ASP A 372 -21.36 3.19 -23.06
N PHE A 373 -20.49 3.14 -22.06
CA PHE A 373 -19.10 3.60 -22.18
C PHE A 373 -18.23 2.71 -23.06
N SER A 374 -18.61 1.45 -23.33
CA SER A 374 -17.73 0.53 -24.08
C SER A 374 -17.51 1.07 -25.48
N SER A 375 -16.25 1.31 -25.84
CA SER A 375 -15.87 1.76 -27.18
C SER A 375 -16.26 0.74 -28.25
N ARG A 376 -16.57 1.26 -29.45
CA ARG A 376 -17.19 0.52 -30.55
C ARG A 376 -16.48 0.80 -31.86
N GLY A 377 -16.37 -0.24 -32.67
CA GLY A 377 -15.92 -0.11 -34.04
C GLY A 377 -16.94 0.61 -34.96
N PRO A 378 -16.73 0.59 -36.28
CA PRO A 378 -15.61 -0.06 -36.94
C PRO A 378 -14.28 0.62 -36.59
N THR A 379 -13.19 -0.12 -36.70
CA THR A 379 -11.87 0.54 -36.71
C THR A 379 -11.63 1.17 -38.09
N VAL A 380 -10.84 2.25 -38.10
CA VAL A 380 -10.28 2.83 -39.34
C VAL A 380 -9.08 2.04 -39.86
N CYS A 381 -8.53 1.14 -39.02
CA CYS A 381 -7.33 0.38 -39.26
C CYS A 381 -7.63 -1.10 -39.42
N GLY A 382 -7.61 -1.57 -40.66
CA GLY A 382 -7.92 -2.96 -40.97
C GLY A 382 -8.25 -3.11 -42.45
N GLY A 383 -8.14 -4.33 -42.96
CA GLY A 383 -8.45 -4.64 -44.35
C GLY A 383 -9.95 -4.59 -44.65
N GLU A 384 -10.55 -5.73 -44.96
CA GLU A 384 -11.98 -5.85 -45.21
C GLU A 384 -12.60 -6.89 -44.24
N GLY A 385 -13.92 -6.86 -44.08
CA GLY A 385 -14.64 -7.85 -43.26
C GLY A 385 -14.34 -7.74 -41.77
N SER A 386 -14.09 -8.87 -41.11
CA SER A 386 -13.80 -8.98 -39.66
C SER A 386 -12.67 -8.07 -39.20
N LEU A 387 -11.69 -7.79 -40.07
CA LEU A 387 -10.58 -6.89 -39.72
C LEU A 387 -11.01 -5.44 -39.48
N LEU A 388 -12.20 -5.03 -39.94
CA LEU A 388 -12.78 -3.71 -39.64
C LEU A 388 -13.68 -3.72 -38.41
N ILE A 389 -13.97 -4.89 -37.83
CA ILE A 389 -14.87 -5.02 -36.68
C ILE A 389 -14.05 -5.05 -35.40
N LYS A 390 -14.46 -4.20 -34.44
CA LYS A 390 -13.90 -4.10 -33.10
C LYS A 390 -15.06 -3.81 -32.13
N PRO A 391 -15.01 -4.31 -30.87
CA PRO A 391 -13.98 -5.19 -30.32
C PRO A 391 -14.00 -6.59 -30.96
N GLU A 392 -12.98 -7.43 -30.74
CA GLU A 392 -13.00 -8.82 -31.21
C GLU A 392 -14.04 -9.66 -30.44
N VAL A 393 -14.12 -9.45 -29.13
CA VAL A 393 -15.04 -10.15 -28.22
C VAL A 393 -15.48 -9.22 -27.08
N SER A 394 -16.47 -9.66 -26.31
CA SER A 394 -16.93 -8.96 -25.11
C SER A 394 -16.85 -9.82 -23.85
N ALA A 395 -16.65 -9.17 -22.71
CA ALA A 395 -16.62 -9.79 -21.39
C ALA A 395 -17.20 -8.85 -20.30
N PRO A 396 -17.53 -9.36 -19.10
CA PRO A 396 -18.05 -8.55 -18.00
C PRO A 396 -17.13 -7.38 -17.63
N GLY A 397 -17.66 -6.15 -17.66
CA GLY A 397 -16.92 -4.93 -17.35
C GLY A 397 -17.71 -3.86 -16.61
N VAL A 398 -18.94 -4.14 -16.15
CA VAL A 398 -19.77 -3.21 -15.38
C VAL A 398 -19.96 -3.73 -13.97
N ALA A 399 -19.63 -2.91 -12.97
CA ALA A 399 -19.70 -3.26 -11.55
C ALA A 399 -19.02 -4.62 -11.25
N VAL A 400 -17.79 -4.77 -11.74
CA VAL A 400 -16.95 -5.96 -11.51
C VAL A 400 -16.29 -5.80 -10.16
N ARG A 401 -16.59 -6.71 -9.22
CA ARG A 401 -15.94 -6.76 -7.91
C ARG A 401 -14.54 -7.38 -8.04
N SER A 402 -13.54 -6.75 -7.43
CA SER A 402 -12.16 -7.24 -7.34
C SER A 402 -11.42 -6.56 -6.18
N ALA A 403 -10.11 -6.80 -6.09
CA ALA A 403 -9.18 -6.21 -5.13
C ALA A 403 -9.01 -4.69 -5.33
N LEU A 404 -8.85 -3.96 -4.23
CA LEU A 404 -8.48 -2.55 -4.15
C LEU A 404 -7.24 -2.42 -3.26
N VAL A 405 -6.53 -1.29 -3.32
CA VAL A 405 -5.32 -1.12 -2.50
C VAL A 405 -5.64 -1.13 -1.00
N GLY A 406 -4.67 -1.53 -0.19
CA GLY A 406 -4.81 -1.58 1.27
C GLY A 406 -5.57 -2.81 1.76
N GLY A 407 -5.61 -3.89 0.96
CA GLY A 407 -6.33 -5.11 1.30
C GLY A 407 -7.86 -5.02 1.18
N GLU A 408 -8.38 -3.97 0.56
CA GLU A 408 -9.83 -3.75 0.41
C GLU A 408 -10.42 -4.43 -0.84
N TYR A 409 -11.75 -4.51 -0.91
CA TYR A 409 -12.48 -5.05 -2.06
C TYR A 409 -13.58 -4.10 -2.51
N GLY A 410 -13.74 -3.96 -3.83
CA GLY A 410 -14.74 -3.06 -4.40
C GLY A 410 -15.04 -3.32 -5.87
N THR A 411 -16.08 -2.64 -6.37
CA THR A 411 -16.52 -2.75 -7.76
C THR A 411 -15.96 -1.61 -8.60
N LEU A 412 -15.42 -1.92 -9.78
CA LEU A 412 -15.10 -0.95 -10.82
C LEU A 412 -15.87 -1.22 -12.12
N GLY A 413 -16.04 -0.18 -12.94
CA GLY A 413 -16.63 -0.26 -14.28
C GLY A 413 -15.69 0.25 -15.36
N GLY A 414 -15.49 -0.53 -16.43
CA GLY A 414 -14.64 -0.19 -17.56
C GLY A 414 -14.34 -1.41 -18.46
N THR A 415 -13.89 -1.16 -19.69
CA THR A 415 -13.30 -2.21 -20.53
C THR A 415 -12.01 -2.77 -19.94
N SER A 416 -11.33 -2.00 -19.07
CA SER A 416 -10.25 -2.44 -18.20
C SER A 416 -10.63 -3.59 -17.25
N MET A 417 -11.91 -3.76 -16.91
CA MET A 417 -12.39 -4.89 -16.12
C MET A 417 -12.85 -6.07 -17.00
N ALA A 418 -13.09 -5.83 -18.30
CA ALA A 418 -13.46 -6.86 -19.26
C ALA A 418 -12.24 -7.62 -19.82
N ALA A 419 -11.18 -6.89 -20.22
CA ALA A 419 -9.92 -7.48 -20.66
C ALA A 419 -9.34 -8.56 -19.71
N PRO A 420 -9.26 -8.34 -18.38
CA PRO A 420 -8.73 -9.35 -17.45
C PRO A 420 -9.57 -10.63 -17.38
N HIS A 421 -10.89 -10.58 -17.67
CA HIS A 421 -11.69 -11.81 -17.77
C HIS A 421 -11.20 -12.71 -18.92
N VAL A 422 -10.88 -12.11 -20.08
CA VAL A 422 -10.30 -12.82 -21.23
C VAL A 422 -8.90 -13.33 -20.90
N SER A 423 -8.06 -12.50 -20.27
CA SER A 423 -6.70 -12.88 -19.88
C SER A 423 -6.70 -14.10 -18.96
N GLY A 424 -7.57 -14.13 -17.95
CA GLY A 424 -7.73 -15.30 -17.08
C GLY A 424 -8.31 -16.51 -17.81
N ALA A 425 -9.26 -16.32 -18.73
CA ALA A 425 -9.80 -17.42 -19.54
C ALA A 425 -8.71 -18.09 -20.40
N LEU A 426 -7.79 -17.30 -20.97
CA LEU A 426 -6.65 -17.80 -21.73
C LEU A 426 -5.69 -18.62 -20.84
N LEU A 427 -5.47 -18.24 -19.59
CA LEU A 427 -4.63 -19.01 -18.65
C LEU A 427 -5.26 -20.37 -18.31
N LEU A 428 -6.58 -20.43 -18.07
CA LEU A 428 -7.28 -21.70 -17.85
C LEU A 428 -7.17 -22.62 -19.06
N LEU A 429 -7.35 -22.09 -20.27
CA LEU A 429 -7.19 -22.85 -21.50
C LEU A 429 -5.73 -23.25 -21.74
N LYS A 430 -4.77 -22.40 -21.37
CA LYS A 430 -3.33 -22.69 -21.50
C LYS A 430 -2.89 -23.80 -20.54
N GLU A 431 -3.46 -23.88 -19.34
CA GLU A 431 -3.22 -25.01 -18.43
C GLU A 431 -3.72 -26.32 -19.06
N ALA A 432 -4.95 -26.31 -19.61
CA ALA A 432 -5.51 -27.47 -20.30
C ALA A 432 -4.72 -27.84 -21.57
N PHE A 433 -4.27 -26.86 -22.36
CA PHE A 433 -3.62 -27.05 -23.65
C PHE A 433 -2.25 -26.34 -23.72
N PRO A 434 -1.24 -26.79 -22.95
CA PRO A 434 0.02 -26.04 -22.74
C PRO A 434 0.86 -25.87 -24.00
N ASN A 435 0.66 -26.74 -25.00
CA ASN A 435 1.40 -26.71 -26.26
C ASN A 435 0.80 -25.79 -27.33
N LEU A 436 -0.37 -25.19 -27.08
CA LEU A 436 -1.00 -24.24 -28.02
C LEU A 436 -0.45 -22.82 -27.85
N SER A 437 -0.37 -22.08 -28.94
CA SER A 437 0.00 -20.66 -28.93
C SER A 437 -1.16 -19.80 -28.47
N GLY A 438 -0.86 -18.57 -28.01
CA GLY A 438 -1.87 -17.54 -27.76
C GLY A 438 -2.86 -17.40 -28.91
N GLU A 439 -2.38 -17.33 -30.16
CA GLU A 439 -3.20 -17.35 -31.39
C GLU A 439 -4.29 -18.42 -31.37
N ALA A 440 -3.94 -19.68 -31.11
CA ALA A 440 -4.89 -20.79 -31.16
C ALA A 440 -5.94 -20.72 -30.05
N LEU A 441 -5.55 -20.21 -28.88
CA LEU A 441 -6.46 -20.05 -27.73
C LEU A 441 -7.40 -18.85 -27.93
N MET A 442 -6.89 -17.72 -28.43
CA MET A 442 -7.71 -16.55 -28.75
C MET A 442 -8.70 -16.84 -29.89
N LEU A 443 -8.29 -17.57 -30.92
CA LEU A 443 -9.21 -18.03 -31.97
C LEU A 443 -10.31 -18.97 -31.43
N ALA A 444 -10.00 -19.80 -30.44
CA ALA A 444 -10.99 -20.65 -29.80
C ALA A 444 -12.05 -19.81 -29.07
N LEU A 445 -11.64 -18.79 -28.31
CA LEU A 445 -12.58 -17.85 -27.67
C LEU A 445 -13.40 -17.08 -28.71
N TYR A 446 -12.73 -16.53 -29.73
CA TYR A 446 -13.34 -15.74 -30.81
C TYR A 446 -14.46 -16.52 -31.54
N TYR A 447 -14.21 -17.76 -31.96
CA TYR A 447 -15.21 -18.53 -32.72
C TYR A 447 -16.31 -19.19 -31.89
N THR A 448 -16.21 -19.16 -30.56
CA THR A 448 -17.14 -19.87 -29.67
C THR A 448 -17.94 -18.94 -28.76
N CYS A 449 -17.84 -17.64 -29.00
CA CYS A 449 -18.63 -16.64 -28.30
C CYS A 449 -20.14 -16.90 -28.40
N THR A 450 -20.85 -16.49 -27.36
CA THR A 450 -22.30 -16.38 -27.39
C THR A 450 -22.66 -15.10 -28.14
N ASP A 451 -23.13 -15.26 -29.37
CA ASP A 451 -23.58 -14.17 -30.26
C ASP A 451 -24.74 -13.39 -29.61
N LEU A 452 -24.54 -12.08 -29.47
CA LEU A 452 -25.51 -11.10 -28.97
C LEU A 452 -25.48 -9.87 -29.87
N GLY A 453 -26.61 -9.16 -29.94
CA GLY A 453 -26.72 -7.99 -30.79
C GLY A 453 -27.21 -8.34 -32.20
N ILE A 454 -26.50 -7.87 -33.22
CA ILE A 454 -26.83 -8.16 -34.61
C ILE A 454 -26.29 -9.56 -34.93
N PRO A 455 -27.08 -10.49 -35.50
CA PRO A 455 -26.59 -11.84 -35.76
C PRO A 455 -25.27 -11.86 -36.55
N GLY A 456 -24.27 -12.54 -35.99
CA GLY A 456 -22.90 -12.55 -36.49
C GLY A 456 -22.00 -11.53 -35.82
N GLU A 457 -20.83 -11.30 -36.41
CA GLU A 457 -19.86 -10.35 -35.87
C GLU A 457 -20.35 -8.90 -36.02
N ASP A 458 -20.31 -8.11 -34.94
CA ASP A 458 -20.75 -6.71 -34.93
C ASP A 458 -19.86 -5.77 -34.10
N ASN A 459 -19.98 -4.46 -34.34
CA ASN A 459 -19.15 -3.44 -33.71
C ASN A 459 -19.49 -3.11 -32.25
N ASN A 460 -20.48 -3.78 -31.66
CA ASN A 460 -20.84 -3.62 -30.25
C ASN A 460 -20.30 -4.77 -29.41
N TYR A 461 -20.54 -6.01 -29.83
CA TYR A 461 -20.19 -7.21 -29.08
C TYR A 461 -18.96 -7.95 -29.66
N GLY A 462 -18.50 -7.57 -30.85
CA GLY A 462 -17.53 -8.37 -31.61
C GLY A 462 -18.17 -9.66 -32.09
N MET A 463 -17.48 -10.79 -31.88
CA MET A 463 -18.07 -12.12 -32.07
C MET A 463 -19.08 -12.51 -30.97
N GLY A 464 -19.21 -11.72 -29.90
CA GLY A 464 -20.11 -11.98 -28.79
C GLY A 464 -19.40 -12.09 -27.44
N VAL A 465 -20.11 -12.64 -26.46
CA VAL A 465 -19.58 -12.85 -25.09
C VAL A 465 -18.78 -14.15 -25.04
N ILE A 466 -17.56 -14.10 -24.51
CA ILE A 466 -16.69 -15.29 -24.44
C ILE A 466 -17.33 -16.45 -23.65
N SER A 467 -17.01 -17.69 -24.03
CA SER A 467 -17.47 -18.90 -23.34
C SER A 467 -16.33 -19.91 -23.18
N LEU A 468 -15.85 -20.07 -21.94
CA LEU A 468 -14.82 -21.05 -21.60
C LEU A 468 -15.22 -22.50 -21.91
N PRO A 469 -16.44 -22.97 -21.55
CA PRO A 469 -16.87 -24.32 -21.90
C PRO A 469 -16.87 -24.56 -23.40
N ALA A 470 -17.37 -23.61 -24.20
CA ALA A 470 -17.45 -23.75 -25.64
C ALA A 470 -16.05 -23.73 -26.29
N ALA A 471 -15.15 -22.87 -25.82
CA ALA A 471 -13.76 -22.82 -26.29
C ALA A 471 -12.99 -24.10 -25.96
N TYR A 472 -13.15 -24.64 -24.75
CA TYR A 472 -12.54 -25.91 -24.34
C TYR A 472 -13.00 -27.07 -25.23
N GLU A 473 -14.31 -27.22 -25.43
CA GLU A 473 -14.88 -28.26 -26.29
C GLU A 473 -14.49 -28.08 -27.76
N TYR A 474 -14.42 -26.84 -28.25
CA TYR A 474 -13.96 -26.55 -29.60
C TYR A 474 -12.53 -27.05 -29.82
N LEU A 475 -11.61 -26.81 -28.88
CA LEU A 475 -10.23 -27.30 -29.00
C LEU A 475 -10.16 -28.84 -29.04
N ILE A 476 -10.98 -29.54 -28.25
CA ILE A 476 -11.10 -31.01 -28.30
C ILE A 476 -11.62 -31.46 -29.67
N GLN A 477 -12.66 -30.82 -30.19
CA GLN A 477 -13.24 -31.14 -31.51
C GLN A 477 -12.25 -30.89 -32.66
N ARG A 478 -11.31 -29.95 -32.47
CA ARG A 478 -10.20 -29.68 -33.39
C ARG A 478 -9.04 -30.68 -33.24
N GLY A 479 -9.16 -31.66 -32.35
CA GLY A 479 -8.21 -32.76 -32.18
C GLY A 479 -7.11 -32.49 -31.14
N HIS A 480 -7.26 -31.45 -30.32
CA HIS A 480 -6.34 -31.19 -29.22
C HIS A 480 -6.73 -32.03 -27.99
N THR A 481 -5.74 -32.60 -27.31
CA THR A 481 -5.97 -33.38 -26.10
C THR A 481 -5.63 -32.52 -24.88
N PRO A 482 -6.56 -32.34 -23.93
CA PRO A 482 -6.27 -31.59 -22.72
C PRO A 482 -5.34 -32.39 -21.81
N THR A 483 -4.44 -31.69 -21.13
CA THR A 483 -3.57 -32.27 -20.10
C THR A 483 -4.38 -32.43 -18.82
N PRO A 484 -4.34 -33.57 -18.12
CA PRO A 484 -4.98 -33.68 -16.82
C PRO A 484 -4.47 -32.59 -15.86
N PRO A 485 -5.34 -31.96 -15.05
CA PRO A 485 -4.90 -30.98 -14.06
C PRO A 485 -3.93 -31.62 -13.07
N VAL A 486 -3.04 -30.82 -12.49
CA VAL A 486 -2.13 -31.29 -11.45
C VAL A 486 -2.96 -31.56 -10.19
N GLN A 487 -3.04 -32.84 -9.81
CA GLN A 487 -3.69 -33.31 -8.59
C GLN A 487 -2.64 -33.93 -7.68
N SER A 488 -2.68 -33.60 -6.38
CA SER A 488 -1.85 -34.21 -5.35
C SER A 488 -2.74 -34.71 -4.21
N THR A 489 -2.52 -35.94 -3.72
CA THR A 489 -3.26 -36.45 -2.57
C THR A 489 -2.71 -35.90 -1.26
N ASN A 490 -1.40 -35.61 -1.22
CA ASN A 490 -0.70 -34.87 -0.18
C ASN A 490 -0.45 -33.45 -0.68
N ASP A 491 -1.49 -32.61 -0.61
CA ASP A 491 -1.46 -31.22 -1.08
C ASP A 491 -1.66 -30.31 0.15
N VAL A 492 -0.66 -29.49 0.43
CA VAL A 492 -0.65 -28.57 1.57
C VAL A 492 -0.32 -27.17 1.10
N ALA A 493 -1.30 -26.27 1.18
CA ALA A 493 -1.07 -24.87 0.82
C ALA A 493 -0.58 -24.06 2.04
N LEU A 494 0.44 -23.24 1.82
CA LEU A 494 0.83 -22.18 2.74
C LEU A 494 -0.11 -20.99 2.51
N LEU A 495 -1.02 -20.77 3.46
CA LEU A 495 -2.02 -19.71 3.37
C LEU A 495 -1.50 -18.37 3.83
N ARG A 496 -0.76 -18.32 4.94
CA ARG A 496 -0.25 -17.06 5.49
C ARG A 496 1.00 -17.32 6.30
N VAL A 497 2.02 -16.48 6.13
CA VAL A 497 3.07 -16.29 7.14
C VAL A 497 2.62 -15.13 8.01
N GLU A 498 2.49 -15.33 9.32
CA GLU A 498 2.21 -14.23 10.24
C GLU A 498 3.39 -13.27 10.20
N GLN A 499 3.13 -11.97 10.06
CA GLN A 499 4.17 -11.02 9.75
C GLN A 499 3.92 -9.73 10.53
N SER A 500 4.86 -9.43 11.41
CA SER A 500 5.07 -8.10 11.99
C SER A 500 5.90 -7.23 11.03
N ASP A 501 5.67 -5.92 11.04
CA ASP A 501 6.49 -4.98 10.25
C ASP A 501 7.93 -4.95 10.76
N TYR A 502 8.11 -5.10 12.08
CA TYR A 502 9.42 -5.21 12.71
C TYR A 502 9.48 -6.34 13.72
N TYR A 503 10.61 -7.05 13.67
CA TYR A 503 10.98 -8.07 14.64
C TYR A 503 12.15 -7.57 15.49
N CYS A 504 12.14 -7.92 16.77
CA CYS A 504 13.02 -7.32 17.77
C CYS A 504 13.99 -8.32 18.38
N SER A 505 14.95 -7.84 19.18
CA SER A 505 16.00 -8.65 19.82
C SER A 505 16.85 -9.46 18.84
N ASN A 506 17.09 -8.95 17.62
CA ASN A 506 17.81 -9.71 16.59
C ASN A 506 17.21 -11.10 16.30
N THR A 507 15.92 -11.30 16.59
CA THR A 507 15.24 -12.59 16.44
C THR A 507 13.93 -12.43 15.69
N LEU A 508 13.68 -13.32 14.74
CA LEU A 508 12.40 -13.48 14.06
C LEU A 508 11.68 -14.68 14.67
N SER A 509 10.52 -14.44 15.29
CA SER A 509 9.65 -15.48 15.84
C SER A 509 8.27 -15.35 15.20
N THR A 510 7.83 -16.36 14.45
CA THR A 510 6.55 -16.30 13.72
C THR A 510 5.88 -17.67 13.65
N ARG A 511 4.64 -17.69 13.15
CA ARG A 511 3.87 -18.89 12.82
C ARG A 511 3.31 -18.80 11.41
N ILE A 512 2.96 -19.95 10.87
CA ILE A 512 2.37 -20.08 9.54
C ILE A 512 1.00 -20.73 9.62
N LEU A 513 0.08 -20.29 8.77
CA LEU A 513 -1.21 -20.91 8.55
C LEU A 513 -1.13 -21.81 7.32
N VAL A 514 -1.43 -23.08 7.50
CA VAL A 514 -1.46 -24.08 6.43
C VAL A 514 -2.85 -24.68 6.26
N GLU A 515 -3.18 -25.14 5.06
CA GLU A 515 -4.43 -25.85 4.74
C GLU A 515 -4.12 -27.14 3.98
N ASN A 516 -4.79 -28.24 4.37
CA ASN A 516 -4.73 -29.48 3.59
C ASN A 516 -5.73 -29.41 2.43
N ASN A 517 -5.24 -29.11 1.23
CA ASN A 517 -6.02 -29.10 -0.01
C ASN A 517 -6.12 -30.51 -0.64
N GLY A 518 -5.41 -31.48 -0.08
CA GLY A 518 -5.34 -32.85 -0.53
C GLY A 518 -6.55 -33.70 -0.14
N SER A 519 -6.47 -34.98 -0.47
CA SER A 519 -7.49 -35.97 -0.11
C SER A 519 -7.04 -36.91 1.00
N ASP A 520 -5.74 -37.02 1.24
CA ASP A 520 -5.18 -37.78 2.35
C ASP A 520 -5.04 -36.90 3.60
N THR A 521 -5.08 -37.52 4.78
CA THR A 521 -4.76 -36.82 6.03
C THR A 521 -3.26 -36.53 6.09
N ILE A 522 -2.88 -35.28 6.35
CA ILE A 522 -1.47 -34.91 6.56
C ILE A 522 -1.11 -35.17 8.02
N SER A 523 -0.11 -36.02 8.22
CA SER A 523 0.41 -36.43 9.53
C SER A 523 1.79 -35.87 9.85
N SER A 524 2.51 -35.38 8.83
CA SER A 524 3.80 -34.72 8.99
C SER A 524 4.05 -33.69 7.89
N LEU A 525 4.69 -32.57 8.24
CA LEU A 525 5.13 -31.53 7.31
C LEU A 525 6.61 -31.21 7.53
N GLU A 526 7.37 -31.06 6.45
CA GLU A 526 8.71 -30.47 6.46
C GLU A 526 8.59 -29.02 5.98
N ILE A 527 9.09 -28.09 6.80
CA ILE A 527 8.98 -26.65 6.60
C ILE A 527 10.41 -26.09 6.58
N ALA A 528 10.83 -25.56 5.44
CA ALA A 528 12.09 -24.84 5.30
C ALA A 528 11.83 -23.34 5.46
N GLY A 529 12.70 -22.66 6.20
CA GLY A 529 12.69 -21.20 6.35
C GLY A 529 14.09 -20.65 6.11
N SER A 530 14.21 -19.46 5.53
CA SER A 530 15.49 -18.77 5.39
C SER A 530 15.38 -17.27 5.56
N LEU A 531 16.41 -16.68 6.15
CA LEU A 531 16.48 -15.27 6.52
C LEU A 531 17.93 -14.81 6.33
N GLY A 532 18.21 -14.13 5.23
CA GLY A 532 19.59 -13.77 4.86
C GLY A 532 20.49 -15.00 4.72
N SER A 533 21.52 -15.12 5.55
CA SER A 533 22.41 -16.29 5.59
C SER A 533 21.94 -17.41 6.52
N GLN A 534 20.88 -17.17 7.29
CA GLN A 534 20.33 -18.12 8.25
C GLN A 534 19.29 -19.00 7.58
N SER A 535 19.18 -20.24 8.05
CA SER A 535 18.19 -21.19 7.59
C SER A 535 17.66 -22.04 8.73
N LEU A 536 16.40 -22.44 8.61
CA LEU A 536 15.67 -23.27 9.54
C LEU A 536 15.06 -24.44 8.77
N LEU A 537 15.04 -25.62 9.40
CA LEU A 537 14.27 -26.76 8.94
C LEU A 537 13.44 -27.27 10.11
N HIS A 538 12.12 -27.15 10.01
CA HIS A 538 11.18 -27.54 11.05
C HIS A 538 10.34 -28.72 10.56
N ASN A 539 10.31 -29.79 11.36
CA ASN A 539 9.46 -30.94 11.12
C ASN A 539 8.27 -30.88 12.06
N TRP A 540 7.08 -30.70 11.50
CA TRP A 540 5.83 -30.73 12.24
C TRP A 540 5.21 -32.12 12.17
N GLU A 541 4.73 -32.64 13.30
CA GLU A 541 3.94 -33.86 13.38
C GLU A 541 2.57 -33.54 13.98
N GLY A 542 1.51 -34.13 13.42
CA GLY A 542 0.15 -33.89 13.88
C GLY A 542 -0.89 -34.64 13.07
N GLN A 543 -2.09 -34.09 13.02
CA GLN A 543 -3.17 -34.60 12.18
C GLN A 543 -3.92 -33.42 11.57
N LEU A 544 -3.86 -33.28 10.25
CA LEU A 544 -4.57 -32.26 9.48
C LEU A 544 -5.46 -32.94 8.43
N LEU A 545 -6.77 -32.95 8.68
CA LEU A 545 -7.76 -33.58 7.81
C LEU A 545 -7.94 -32.78 6.51
N PRO A 546 -8.45 -33.39 5.42
CA PRO A 546 -8.78 -32.67 4.20
C PRO A 546 -9.69 -31.45 4.46
N GLY A 547 -9.27 -30.27 3.98
CA GLY A 547 -9.93 -28.98 4.17
C GLY A 547 -9.75 -28.34 5.55
N GLU A 548 -8.97 -28.96 6.44
CA GLU A 548 -8.63 -28.41 7.76
C GLU A 548 -7.44 -27.44 7.67
N ARG A 549 -7.42 -26.46 8.58
CA ARG A 549 -6.36 -25.46 8.70
C ARG A 549 -5.70 -25.56 10.07
N ALA A 550 -4.40 -25.32 10.12
CA ALA A 550 -3.65 -25.27 11.36
C ALA A 550 -2.62 -24.14 11.35
N TRP A 551 -2.47 -23.49 12.50
CA TRP A 551 -1.34 -22.62 12.79
C TRP A 551 -0.17 -23.46 13.30
N ILE A 552 1.03 -23.21 12.76
CA ILE A 552 2.27 -23.90 13.13
C ILE A 552 3.30 -22.84 13.50
N SER A 553 3.72 -22.81 14.77
CA SER A 553 4.81 -21.94 15.23
C SER A 553 6.15 -22.42 14.70
N LEU A 554 6.93 -21.52 14.14
CA LEU A 554 8.28 -21.79 13.68
C LEU A 554 9.30 -21.52 14.80
N PRO A 555 10.40 -22.27 14.86
CA PRO A 555 11.54 -21.93 15.69
C PRO A 555 12.07 -20.53 15.37
N ALA A 556 12.48 -19.79 16.41
CA ALA A 556 13.06 -18.46 16.24
C ALA A 556 14.35 -18.50 15.41
N LEU A 557 14.53 -17.50 14.55
CA LEU A 557 15.72 -17.29 13.73
C LEU A 557 16.48 -16.05 14.21
N GLU A 558 17.76 -16.19 14.53
CA GLU A 558 18.62 -15.08 14.95
C GLU A 558 19.31 -14.42 13.75
N ALA A 559 19.08 -13.13 13.51
CA ALA A 559 19.78 -12.34 12.51
C ALA A 559 20.09 -10.93 13.05
N PRO A 560 21.22 -10.31 12.67
CA PRO A 560 21.52 -8.92 13.03
C PRO A 560 20.41 -7.96 12.59
N ALA A 561 20.39 -6.76 13.15
CA ALA A 561 19.50 -5.72 12.68
C ALA A 561 19.73 -5.40 11.19
N GLY A 562 18.64 -5.28 10.44
CA GLY A 562 18.65 -5.05 9.00
C GLY A 562 17.36 -5.50 8.32
N ASN A 563 17.29 -5.25 7.01
CA ASN A 563 16.19 -5.67 6.17
C ASN A 563 16.54 -6.99 5.49
N TYR A 564 15.62 -7.94 5.54
CA TYR A 564 15.79 -9.28 4.99
C TYR A 564 14.54 -9.72 4.26
N THR A 565 14.71 -10.60 3.28
CA THR A 565 13.61 -11.44 2.81
C THR A 565 13.55 -12.70 3.67
N PHE A 566 12.44 -12.91 4.35
CA PHE A 566 12.09 -14.17 5.01
C PHE A 566 11.33 -15.06 4.04
N ASP A 567 11.89 -16.23 3.73
CA ASP A 567 11.37 -17.16 2.73
C ASP A 567 11.01 -18.48 3.39
N VAL A 568 9.73 -18.85 3.33
CA VAL A 568 9.17 -20.07 3.93
C VAL A 568 8.60 -20.97 2.84
N GLU A 569 8.97 -22.24 2.87
CA GLU A 569 8.54 -23.26 1.90
C GLU A 569 8.13 -24.56 2.61
N LEU A 570 6.96 -25.09 2.28
CA LEU A 570 6.51 -26.44 2.65
C LEU A 570 7.07 -27.44 1.64
N THR A 571 8.11 -28.18 2.02
CA THR A 571 8.88 -29.02 1.10
C THR A 571 8.30 -30.43 0.96
N LEU A 572 7.86 -31.04 2.07
CA LEU A 572 7.32 -32.39 2.10
C LEU A 572 6.04 -32.47 2.94
N ALA A 573 5.05 -33.20 2.43
CA ALA A 573 3.85 -33.58 3.14
C ALA A 573 3.75 -35.11 3.22
N ASN A 574 3.57 -35.66 4.43
CA ASN A 574 3.66 -37.11 4.68
C ASN A 574 4.96 -37.75 4.13
N GLN A 575 6.08 -37.03 4.20
CA GLN A 575 7.38 -37.45 3.66
C GLN A 575 7.39 -37.68 2.13
N GLN A 576 6.42 -37.07 1.43
CA GLN A 576 6.32 -37.09 -0.03
C GLN A 576 6.32 -35.67 -0.58
N ASN A 577 6.78 -35.52 -1.82
CA ASN A 577 6.74 -34.23 -2.50
C ASN A 577 5.28 -33.85 -2.78
N ASP A 578 4.95 -32.62 -2.43
CA ASP A 578 3.74 -31.99 -2.94
C ASP A 578 3.92 -31.63 -4.42
N LEU A 579 2.99 -32.05 -5.26
CA LEU A 579 3.04 -31.75 -6.69
C LEU A 579 2.45 -30.37 -7.01
N ARG A 580 1.76 -29.73 -6.07
CA ARG A 580 1.18 -28.39 -6.19
C ARG A 580 2.04 -27.27 -5.60
N TYR A 581 3.34 -27.49 -5.46
CA TYR A 581 4.37 -26.60 -4.88
C TYR A 581 4.28 -25.05 -5.09
N LEU A 582 3.56 -24.54 -6.09
CA LEU A 582 3.38 -23.09 -6.25
C LEU A 582 2.55 -22.44 -5.14
N ASP A 583 1.73 -23.21 -4.41
CA ASP A 583 1.00 -22.73 -3.23
C ASP A 583 1.69 -23.01 -1.89
N ASN A 584 2.93 -23.52 -1.91
CA ASN A 584 3.66 -23.99 -0.72
C ASN A 584 4.69 -22.99 -0.19
N ARG A 585 4.91 -21.87 -0.88
CA ARG A 585 6.00 -20.93 -0.58
C ARG A 585 5.51 -19.49 -0.46
N GLN A 586 6.06 -18.77 0.51
CA GLN A 586 5.86 -17.33 0.66
C GLN A 586 7.17 -16.67 1.09
N LYS A 587 7.47 -15.55 0.45
CA LYS A 587 8.54 -14.61 0.74
C LYS A 587 7.94 -13.33 1.27
N LYS A 588 8.47 -12.85 2.38
CA LYS A 588 8.06 -11.62 3.05
C LYS A 588 9.27 -10.77 3.38
N GLU A 589 9.19 -9.47 3.11
CA GLU A 589 10.22 -8.53 3.54
C GLU A 589 10.02 -8.24 5.02
N VAL A 590 11.08 -8.39 5.82
CA VAL A 590 11.04 -8.20 7.27
C VAL A 590 12.19 -7.32 7.70
N THR A 591 11.92 -6.41 8.63
CA THR A 591 12.95 -5.60 9.27
C THR A 591 13.22 -6.14 10.66
N ILE A 592 14.48 -6.43 10.95
CA ILE A 592 14.93 -6.85 12.28
C ILE A 592 15.62 -5.66 12.93
N LEU A 593 15.23 -5.36 14.16
CA LEU A 593 15.73 -4.24 14.94
C LEU A 593 16.56 -4.71 16.13
N GLU A 594 17.53 -3.87 16.52
CA GLU A 594 18.31 -4.03 17.75
C GLU A 594 17.57 -3.41 18.97
N HIS A 595 16.24 -3.39 18.94
CA HIS A 595 15.39 -3.01 20.08
C HIS A 595 14.84 -4.27 20.75
N ALA A 596 14.68 -4.28 22.07
CA ALA A 596 14.02 -5.38 22.75
C ALA A 596 12.50 -5.15 22.77
N PRO A 597 11.64 -6.19 22.65
CA PRO A 597 10.22 -6.05 22.95
C PRO A 597 10.02 -5.49 24.35
N ILE A 598 8.91 -4.77 24.58
CA ILE A 598 8.58 -4.24 25.91
C ILE A 598 8.44 -5.43 26.88
N PRO A 599 9.29 -5.53 27.91
CA PRO A 599 9.20 -6.63 28.85
C PRO A 599 7.81 -6.66 29.51
N VAL A 600 7.15 -7.80 29.39
CA VAL A 600 5.89 -8.10 30.04
C VAL A 600 6.08 -9.28 30.97
N GLN A 601 5.49 -9.20 32.16
CA GLN A 601 5.62 -10.24 33.16
C GLN A 601 4.30 -10.55 33.86
N LEU A 602 4.10 -11.84 34.15
CA LEU A 602 3.13 -12.30 35.14
C LEU A 602 3.75 -12.07 36.52
N GLU A 603 3.05 -11.32 37.36
CA GLU A 603 3.50 -11.04 38.72
C GLU A 603 3.15 -12.21 39.65
N GLY A 604 4.13 -12.72 40.42
CA GLY A 604 3.92 -13.74 41.45
C GLY A 604 4.50 -15.12 41.14
N ALA A 605 3.77 -16.17 41.54
CA ALA A 605 4.15 -17.56 41.34
C ALA A 605 4.14 -17.95 39.86
N ALA A 606 4.72 -19.13 39.56
CA ALA A 606 4.79 -19.66 38.20
C ALA A 606 3.42 -20.05 37.59
N ALA A 607 2.32 -20.03 38.34
CA ALA A 607 0.96 -20.31 37.86
C ALA A 607 -0.11 -19.64 38.74
N VAL A 608 -1.24 -19.30 38.11
CA VAL A 608 -2.42 -18.72 38.76
C VAL A 608 -3.38 -19.85 39.18
N CYS A 609 -4.09 -19.70 40.29
CA CYS A 609 -5.07 -20.71 40.70
C CYS A 609 -6.27 -20.74 39.71
N GLN A 610 -6.84 -21.91 39.42
CA GLN A 610 -7.99 -22.01 38.51
C GLN A 610 -9.21 -21.29 39.09
N GLY A 611 -9.76 -20.33 38.33
CA GLY A 611 -10.82 -19.42 38.76
C GLY A 611 -10.33 -18.21 39.58
N GLY A 612 -9.01 -18.09 39.75
CA GLY A 612 -8.37 -16.99 40.43
C GLY A 612 -8.12 -15.78 39.53
N SER A 613 -7.30 -14.87 40.03
CA SER A 613 -7.03 -13.58 39.44
C SER A 613 -5.54 -13.46 39.11
N ALA A 614 -5.21 -12.83 37.98
CA ALA A 614 -3.85 -12.71 37.47
C ALA A 614 -3.49 -11.24 37.24
N LEU A 615 -2.27 -10.85 37.62
CA LEU A 615 -1.76 -9.50 37.42
C LEU A 615 -0.59 -9.53 36.44
N LEU A 616 -0.73 -8.78 35.35
CA LEU A 616 0.30 -8.60 34.34
C LEU A 616 0.82 -7.17 34.41
N ARG A 617 2.12 -7.00 34.15
CA ARG A 617 2.77 -5.69 34.14
C ARG A 617 3.65 -5.51 32.92
N ALA A 618 3.55 -4.34 32.31
CA ALA A 618 4.51 -3.82 31.35
C ALA A 618 5.63 -3.10 32.10
N ASP A 619 6.89 -3.39 31.77
CA ASP A 619 8.06 -2.70 32.30
C ASP A 619 8.70 -1.86 31.19
N PHE A 620 8.43 -0.55 31.20
CA PHE A 620 8.92 0.38 30.19
C PHE A 620 9.42 1.67 30.86
N ASP A 621 10.66 2.05 30.55
CA ASP A 621 11.30 3.27 31.06
C ASP A 621 11.03 4.43 30.09
N GLY A 622 9.79 4.95 30.11
CA GLY A 622 9.33 6.03 29.24
C GLY A 622 7.84 6.36 29.41
N GLU A 623 7.36 7.35 28.66
CA GLU A 623 5.93 7.64 28.57
C GLU A 623 5.31 6.82 27.44
N ALA A 624 4.34 5.98 27.75
CA ALA A 624 3.62 5.19 26.76
C ALA A 624 2.18 4.94 27.23
N ASP A 625 1.29 4.83 26.25
CA ASP A 625 -0.05 4.29 26.44
C ASP A 625 -0.01 2.80 26.12
N PHE A 626 -0.72 1.98 26.91
CA PHE A 626 -0.65 0.52 26.85
C PHE A 626 -2.04 -0.07 26.65
N ASN A 627 -2.16 -1.01 25.71
CA ASN A 627 -3.39 -1.74 25.42
C ASN A 627 -3.13 -3.25 25.47
N TRP A 628 -3.96 -4.01 26.20
CA TRP A 628 -3.81 -5.45 26.35
C TRP A 628 -4.87 -6.22 25.56
N PHE A 629 -4.47 -7.26 24.85
CA PHE A 629 -5.32 -8.03 23.95
C PHE A 629 -5.21 -9.54 24.19
N ASP A 630 -6.23 -10.27 23.75
CA ASP A 630 -6.30 -11.74 23.77
C ASP A 630 -5.68 -12.40 22.50
N ALA A 631 -5.15 -11.61 21.58
CA ALA A 631 -4.56 -12.07 20.32
C ALA A 631 -3.33 -11.24 19.91
N PRO A 632 -2.38 -11.83 19.16
CA PRO A 632 -1.18 -11.14 18.69
C PRO A 632 -1.49 -10.03 17.67
N GLU A 633 -2.57 -10.17 16.91
CA GLU A 633 -3.13 -9.14 16.01
C GLU A 633 -4.65 -9.09 16.19
N GLY A 634 -5.24 -7.90 16.12
CA GLY A 634 -6.67 -7.72 16.37
C GLY A 634 -7.06 -8.15 17.80
N GLY A 635 -8.16 -8.90 17.91
CA GLY A 635 -8.63 -9.43 19.20
C GLY A 635 -9.49 -8.46 20.00
N GLN A 636 -9.91 -8.91 21.18
CA GLN A 636 -10.66 -8.11 22.14
C GLN A 636 -9.69 -7.36 23.05
N LEU A 637 -9.90 -6.05 23.22
CA LEU A 637 -9.23 -5.26 24.24
C LEU A 637 -9.66 -5.76 25.63
N LEU A 638 -8.69 -6.26 26.39
CA LEU A 638 -8.86 -6.78 27.75
C LEU A 638 -8.71 -5.67 28.80
N GLY A 639 -7.90 -4.66 28.53
CA GLY A 639 -7.71 -3.51 29.41
C GLY A 639 -6.61 -2.56 28.92
N GLU A 640 -6.49 -1.43 29.61
CA GLU A 640 -5.56 -0.34 29.27
C GLU A 640 -4.63 -0.02 30.46
N GLY A 641 -3.46 0.53 30.15
CA GLY A 641 -2.47 0.96 31.12
C GLY A 641 -1.37 -0.07 31.39
N PRO A 642 -0.35 0.30 32.18
CA PRO A 642 0.86 -0.51 32.38
C PRO A 642 0.62 -1.78 33.22
N VAL A 643 -0.60 -1.97 33.74
CA VAL A 643 -0.97 -3.10 34.60
C VAL A 643 -2.34 -3.61 34.16
N LEU A 644 -2.45 -4.92 33.91
CA LEU A 644 -3.71 -5.60 33.63
C LEU A 644 -4.05 -6.58 34.74
N GLN A 645 -5.27 -6.46 35.30
CA GLN A 645 -5.83 -7.46 36.19
C GLN A 645 -6.86 -8.30 35.42
N LEU A 646 -6.57 -9.59 35.27
CA LEU A 646 -7.51 -10.58 34.78
C LEU A 646 -8.21 -11.22 35.97
N ASN A 647 -9.52 -11.39 35.87
CA ASN A 647 -10.33 -12.06 36.89
C ASN A 647 -10.89 -13.35 36.31
N ASP A 648 -11.11 -14.34 37.17
CA ASP A 648 -11.75 -15.62 36.82
C ASP A 648 -11.00 -16.41 35.72
N VAL A 649 -9.68 -16.57 35.87
CA VAL A 649 -8.83 -17.26 34.88
C VAL A 649 -9.05 -18.77 34.96
N GLN A 650 -9.79 -19.32 33.99
CA GLN A 650 -10.21 -20.73 33.99
C GLN A 650 -9.22 -21.69 33.33
N SER A 651 -8.42 -21.21 32.38
CA SER A 651 -7.47 -22.01 31.59
C SER A 651 -6.23 -21.19 31.22
N SER A 652 -5.10 -21.87 31.01
CA SER A 652 -3.88 -21.21 30.55
C SER A 652 -4.11 -20.49 29.23
N GLN A 653 -3.59 -19.28 29.12
CA GLN A 653 -3.75 -18.40 27.96
C GLN A 653 -2.52 -17.51 27.76
N GLU A 654 -2.33 -17.02 26.53
CA GLU A 654 -1.35 -15.99 26.20
C GLU A 654 -2.05 -14.64 26.10
N ILE A 655 -1.40 -13.60 26.62
CA ILE A 655 -1.92 -12.22 26.60
C ILE A 655 -0.87 -11.33 25.95
N TYR A 656 -1.33 -10.34 25.18
CA TYR A 656 -0.48 -9.54 24.31
C TYR A 656 -0.58 -8.05 24.68
N LEU A 657 0.55 -7.37 24.76
CA LEU A 657 0.65 -5.94 25.04
C LEU A 657 1.05 -5.17 23.78
N GLU A 658 0.27 -4.15 23.46
CA GLU A 658 0.58 -3.10 22.50
C GLU A 658 0.91 -1.80 23.23
N ALA A 659 1.86 -1.04 22.71
CA ALA A 659 2.25 0.23 23.29
C ALA A 659 2.35 1.32 22.23
N THR A 660 1.84 2.50 22.56
CA THR A 660 2.07 3.73 21.79
C THR A 660 3.01 4.61 22.62
N ILE A 661 4.22 4.84 22.10
CA ILE A 661 5.25 5.63 22.75
C ILE A 661 4.93 7.11 22.59
N ARG A 662 5.11 7.87 23.66
CA ARG A 662 5.10 9.33 23.64
C ARG A 662 6.53 9.83 23.79
N ALA A 663 6.98 10.62 22.84
CA ALA A 663 8.32 11.19 22.82
C ALA A 663 8.28 12.71 22.66
N GLN A 664 9.32 13.36 23.17
CA GLN A 664 9.58 14.77 22.97
C GLN A 664 10.86 14.92 22.17
N LEU A 665 10.74 15.39 20.94
CA LEU A 665 11.89 15.75 20.13
C LEU A 665 12.45 17.06 20.68
N GLN A 666 13.49 16.96 21.51
CA GLN A 666 14.12 18.13 22.11
C GLN A 666 14.84 18.95 21.04
N THR A 667 14.48 20.22 20.96
CA THR A 667 15.03 21.11 19.94
C THR A 667 16.03 22.09 20.56
N PRO A 668 16.88 22.75 19.74
CA PRO A 668 17.90 23.65 20.24
C PRO A 668 17.30 24.78 21.10
N ASP A 669 17.89 25.05 22.26
CA ASP A 669 17.41 26.14 23.12
C ASP A 669 17.69 27.51 22.48
N VAL A 670 16.61 28.22 22.17
CA VAL A 670 16.65 29.58 21.61
C VAL A 670 17.18 30.59 22.63
N SER A 671 17.32 30.24 23.92
CA SER A 671 17.82 31.13 24.96
C SER A 671 19.32 31.48 24.81
N ASP A 672 20.09 30.67 24.08
CA ASP A 672 21.54 30.83 23.93
C ASP A 672 21.97 31.70 22.73
N SER A 673 21.03 32.19 21.92
CA SER A 673 21.31 33.13 20.81
C SER A 673 20.22 34.21 20.70
N ALA A 674 20.55 35.41 20.24
CA ALA A 674 19.58 36.50 20.16
C ALA A 674 18.43 36.13 19.19
N PRO A 675 17.17 35.92 19.67
CA PRO A 675 16.09 35.44 18.81
C PRO A 675 15.77 36.47 17.73
N GLN A 676 15.70 36.02 16.48
CA GLN A 676 15.32 36.83 15.33
C GLN A 676 13.89 36.51 14.91
N GLU A 677 13.16 37.50 14.42
CA GLU A 677 11.78 37.33 13.96
C GLU A 677 11.71 37.35 12.44
N SER A 678 10.95 36.41 11.87
CA SER A 678 10.65 36.37 10.44
C SER A 678 9.24 35.87 10.20
N ASN A 679 8.62 36.40 9.14
CA ASN A 679 7.35 35.93 8.58
C ASN A 679 7.53 35.48 7.12
N ALA A 680 8.77 35.20 6.71
CA ALA A 680 9.05 34.57 5.43
C ALA A 680 8.42 33.17 5.40
N GLN A 681 8.17 32.65 4.19
CA GLN A 681 7.56 31.33 3.97
C GLN A 681 8.57 30.19 4.22
N GLU A 682 9.30 30.28 5.32
CA GLU A 682 10.32 29.34 5.72
C GLU A 682 9.78 28.33 6.73
N GLY A 683 10.55 27.29 6.99
CA GLY A 683 10.19 26.22 7.90
C GLY A 683 11.24 25.12 7.99
N LEU A 684 10.81 23.96 8.45
CA LEU A 684 11.66 22.78 8.66
C LEU A 684 11.35 21.71 7.62
N ILE A 685 12.39 21.03 7.16
CA ILE A 685 12.32 19.84 6.32
C ILE A 685 12.59 18.63 7.21
N PHE A 686 11.78 17.59 7.08
CA PHE A 686 11.96 16.37 7.84
C PHE A 686 11.55 15.12 7.05
N ASP A 687 12.11 13.99 7.45
CA ASP A 687 11.78 12.66 6.95
C ASP A 687 11.10 11.87 8.06
N ALA A 688 10.04 11.14 7.70
CA ALA A 688 9.32 10.22 8.57
C ALA A 688 9.68 8.79 8.16
N PHE A 689 10.37 8.07 9.03
CA PHE A 689 10.80 6.68 8.81
C PHE A 689 9.87 5.65 9.45
N HIS A 690 8.95 6.12 10.30
CA HIS A 690 7.86 5.34 10.88
C HIS A 690 6.64 6.27 11.03
N PRO A 691 5.38 5.79 10.86
CA PRO A 691 4.21 6.63 11.04
C PRO A 691 4.15 7.20 12.46
N PHE A 692 3.82 8.48 12.59
CA PHE A 692 3.69 9.12 13.89
C PHE A 692 2.62 10.22 13.89
N THR A 693 2.13 10.56 15.06
CA THR A 693 1.27 11.73 15.28
C THR A 693 2.09 12.87 15.84
N LEU A 694 2.12 14.00 15.14
CA LEU A 694 2.64 15.26 15.66
C LEU A 694 1.54 15.97 16.46
N HIS A 695 1.58 15.81 17.78
CA HIS A 695 0.58 16.39 18.68
C HIS A 695 0.76 17.89 18.85
N THR A 696 1.94 18.31 19.28
CA THR A 696 2.19 19.71 19.59
C THR A 696 3.56 20.16 19.12
N ILE A 697 3.67 21.45 18.89
CA ILE A 697 4.94 22.15 18.71
C ILE A 697 4.96 23.39 19.58
N THR A 698 6.14 23.84 19.95
CA THR A 698 6.36 25.12 20.62
C THR A 698 6.74 26.19 19.61
N VAL A 699 6.08 27.34 19.66
CA VAL A 699 6.42 28.52 18.87
C VAL A 699 6.68 29.71 19.78
N ARG A 700 7.51 30.65 19.34
CA ARG A 700 7.83 31.87 20.09
C ARG A 700 7.54 33.11 19.27
N THR A 701 6.98 34.15 19.90
CA THR A 701 6.68 35.42 19.22
C THR A 701 6.74 36.63 20.13
N ALA A 702 7.16 37.78 19.61
CA ALA A 702 7.09 39.08 20.29
C ALA A 702 5.81 39.86 19.98
N GLN A 703 4.92 39.36 19.10
CA GLN A 703 3.73 40.09 18.66
C GLN A 703 2.49 39.18 18.56
N PRO A 704 1.32 39.65 19.01
CA PRO A 704 0.07 38.93 18.80
C PRO A 704 -0.32 38.92 17.32
N GLY A 705 -1.13 37.94 16.90
CA GLY A 705 -1.67 37.85 15.55
C GLY A 705 -1.96 36.43 15.07
N GLY A 706 -2.62 36.36 13.92
CA GLY A 706 -2.92 35.12 13.23
C GLY A 706 -1.73 34.61 12.40
N ARG A 707 -1.54 33.30 12.38
CA ARG A 707 -0.50 32.60 11.61
C ARG A 707 -1.12 31.40 10.92
N MET A 708 -0.67 31.13 9.71
CA MET A 708 -1.07 29.97 8.93
C MET A 708 0.12 29.03 8.83
N LEU A 709 0.01 27.87 9.47
CA LEU A 709 0.98 26.79 9.40
C LEU A 709 0.57 25.82 8.29
N ARG A 710 1.52 25.31 7.52
CA ARG A 710 1.26 24.30 6.49
C ARG A 710 2.24 23.14 6.63
N LEU A 711 1.70 21.93 6.66
CA LEU A 711 2.44 20.71 6.41
C LEU A 711 2.28 20.34 4.93
N THR A 712 3.38 20.11 4.23
CA THR A 712 3.40 19.56 2.87
C THR A 712 4.09 18.20 2.91
N GLY A 713 3.47 17.16 2.33
CA GLY A 713 4.04 15.82 2.23
C GLY A 713 4.48 15.44 0.82
N PRO A 714 4.93 14.19 0.63
CA PRO A 714 5.22 13.63 -0.69
C PRO A 714 4.02 13.78 -1.64
N ASN A 715 4.28 13.99 -2.93
CA ASN A 715 3.26 14.18 -3.98
C ASN A 715 2.34 15.41 -3.82
N ASP A 716 2.84 16.52 -3.27
CA ASP A 716 2.12 17.79 -3.10
C ASP A 716 0.84 17.72 -2.23
N THR A 717 0.72 16.68 -1.40
CA THR A 717 -0.31 16.62 -0.36
C THR A 717 -0.06 17.70 0.70
N TYR A 718 -1.12 18.33 1.24
CA TYR A 718 -0.95 19.35 2.27
C TYR A 718 -2.06 19.38 3.32
N LYS A 719 -1.68 19.67 4.57
CA LYS A 719 -2.57 20.04 5.67
C LYS A 719 -2.24 21.48 6.08
N THR A 720 -3.25 22.28 6.45
CA THR A 720 -3.05 23.69 6.83
C THR A 720 -3.85 24.00 8.08
N GLN A 721 -3.23 24.72 9.01
CA GLN A 721 -3.84 25.11 10.27
C GLN A 721 -3.62 26.60 10.52
N ILE A 722 -4.68 27.28 10.94
CA ILE A 722 -4.62 28.69 11.32
C ILE A 722 -4.61 28.76 12.84
N ILE A 723 -3.61 29.45 13.38
CA ILE A 723 -3.44 29.65 14.82
C ILE A 723 -3.52 31.14 15.13
N GLN A 724 -4.09 31.47 16.28
CA GLN A 724 -4.23 32.83 16.78
C GLN A 724 -3.48 32.93 18.11
N ILE A 725 -2.52 33.85 18.19
CA ILE A 725 -1.75 34.11 19.42
C ILE A 725 -2.10 35.50 19.90
N ASP A 726 -2.67 35.61 21.10
CA ASP A 726 -3.22 36.85 21.62
C ASP A 726 -2.20 37.70 22.40
N GLU A 727 -1.07 37.10 22.80
CA GLU A 727 -0.01 37.80 23.52
C GLU A 727 1.42 37.33 23.15
N PRO A 728 2.43 38.21 23.25
CA PRO A 728 3.82 37.83 23.09
C PRO A 728 4.25 36.76 24.10
N GLY A 729 5.05 35.78 23.68
CA GLY A 729 5.54 34.73 24.57
C GLY A 729 5.91 33.43 23.85
N ILE A 730 6.07 32.40 24.66
CA ILE A 730 6.24 31.01 24.25
C ILE A 730 4.85 30.36 24.28
N HIS A 731 4.46 29.72 23.20
CA HIS A 731 3.13 29.11 23.05
C HIS A 731 3.28 27.68 22.54
N THR A 732 2.61 26.75 23.19
CA THR A 732 2.46 25.38 22.69
C THR A 732 1.23 25.35 21.79
N ILE A 733 1.43 24.89 20.56
CA ILE A 733 0.42 24.82 19.51
C ILE A 733 0.06 23.36 19.29
N GLU A 734 -1.21 23.03 19.46
CA GLU A 734 -1.75 21.72 19.11
C GLU A 734 -1.95 21.61 17.60
N LEU A 735 -1.40 20.56 16.99
CA LEU A 735 -1.53 20.24 15.56
C LEU A 735 -2.35 18.96 15.34
N ASN A 736 -2.00 17.88 16.05
CA ASN A 736 -2.54 16.53 15.86
C ASN A 736 -2.49 16.07 14.39
N PHE A 737 -1.35 16.29 13.74
CA PHE A 737 -1.14 15.81 12.38
C PHE A 737 -0.65 14.37 12.40
N GLU A 738 -1.44 13.46 11.83
CA GLU A 738 -0.97 12.13 11.44
C GLU A 738 -0.04 12.25 10.23
N ILE A 739 1.18 11.72 10.38
CA ILE A 739 2.26 11.75 9.40
C ILE A 739 2.60 10.30 9.01
N PRO A 740 2.29 9.87 7.79
CA PRO A 740 2.76 8.60 7.24
C PRO A 740 4.27 8.59 7.00
N GLU A 741 4.83 7.42 6.71
CA GLU A 741 6.21 7.30 6.23
C GLU A 741 6.40 8.06 4.91
N GLY A 742 7.56 8.71 4.80
CA GLY A 742 7.94 9.43 3.61
C GLY A 742 9.06 10.44 3.88
N GLU A 743 9.73 10.86 2.82
CA GLU A 743 10.83 11.80 2.89
C GLU A 743 10.43 13.17 2.36
N GLY A 744 11.11 14.22 2.84
CA GLY A 744 10.98 15.57 2.31
C GLY A 744 9.73 16.32 2.74
N TYR A 745 9.11 15.94 3.86
CA TYR A 745 8.01 16.72 4.46
C TYR A 745 8.48 18.13 4.83
N LYS A 746 7.57 19.10 4.76
CA LYS A 746 7.84 20.49 5.09
C LYS A 746 6.78 21.04 6.04
N LEU A 747 7.21 21.52 7.21
CA LEU A 747 6.36 22.29 8.12
C LEU A 747 6.72 23.77 8.01
N LEU A 748 5.78 24.61 7.57
CA LEU A 748 6.00 25.97 7.09
C LEU A 748 5.17 27.00 7.84
N LEU A 749 5.72 28.20 8.05
CA LEU A 749 4.92 29.41 8.32
C LEU A 749 4.48 30.01 6.97
N LEU A 750 3.30 29.65 6.49
CA LEU A 750 2.85 30.03 5.15
C LEU A 750 2.47 31.52 5.05
N ALA A 751 1.89 32.08 6.10
CA ALA A 751 1.50 33.49 6.18
C ALA A 751 1.22 33.92 7.62
N GLY A 752 1.29 35.23 7.90
CA GLY A 752 0.81 35.83 9.15
C GLY A 752 1.85 36.65 9.91
N ALA A 753 1.61 36.83 11.20
CA ALA A 753 2.53 37.51 12.11
C ALA A 753 3.83 36.70 12.31
N PRO A 754 4.98 37.35 12.53
CA PRO A 754 6.26 36.65 12.57
C PRO A 754 6.39 35.68 13.74
N LEU A 755 7.23 34.66 13.54
CA LEU A 755 7.71 33.73 14.56
C LEU A 755 9.21 33.89 14.75
N GLN A 756 9.68 33.52 15.94
CA GLN A 756 11.10 33.56 16.26
C GLN A 756 11.81 32.29 15.76
N TYR A 757 12.97 32.46 15.14
CA TYR A 757 13.86 31.37 14.71
C TYR A 757 15.21 31.46 15.44
N SER A 758 15.93 30.35 15.54
CA SER A 758 17.25 30.29 16.17
C SER A 758 18.35 30.65 15.18
N SER A 759 19.26 31.54 15.59
CA SER A 759 20.38 32.02 14.78
C SER A 759 21.73 31.34 15.07
N GLY A 760 21.76 30.41 16.02
CA GLY A 760 22.91 29.55 16.27
C GLY A 760 23.06 28.46 15.21
N GLU A 761 24.28 27.97 14.98
CA GLU A 761 24.52 26.79 14.14
C GLU A 761 23.88 25.57 14.81
N VAL A 762 22.78 25.09 14.25
CA VAL A 762 22.14 23.84 14.66
C VAL A 762 22.73 22.72 13.81
N ALA A 763 23.24 21.69 14.47
CA ALA A 763 23.68 20.49 13.77
C ALA A 763 22.43 19.68 13.39
N PHE A 764 22.02 19.80 12.12
CA PHE A 764 21.10 18.82 11.54
C PHE A 764 21.85 17.49 11.31
N PRO A 765 21.17 16.34 11.50
CA PRO A 765 19.76 16.22 11.83
C PRO A 765 19.42 16.32 13.32
N VAL A 766 18.21 16.77 13.63
CA VAL A 766 17.56 16.58 14.94
C VAL A 766 16.60 15.41 14.78
N ALA A 767 16.80 14.33 15.53
CA ALA A 767 16.09 13.06 15.30
C ALA A 767 15.50 12.48 16.58
N GLU A 768 14.32 11.87 16.43
CA GLU A 768 13.83 10.81 17.32
C GLU A 768 14.15 9.49 16.62
N GLU A 769 14.77 8.56 17.34
CA GLU A 769 15.45 7.42 16.74
C GLU A 769 14.48 6.59 15.86
N GLN A 770 14.81 6.43 14.57
CA GLN A 770 14.05 5.65 13.58
C GLN A 770 12.58 6.09 13.33
N VAL A 771 12.11 7.20 13.92
CA VAL A 771 10.75 7.73 13.69
C VAL A 771 10.76 8.94 12.79
N VAL A 772 11.45 10.01 13.22
CA VAL A 772 11.43 11.29 12.53
C VAL A 772 12.79 11.95 12.60
N GLN A 773 13.22 12.48 11.47
CA GLN A 773 14.48 13.20 11.35
C GLN A 773 14.25 14.55 10.70
N ILE A 774 14.41 15.63 11.46
CA ILE A 774 14.47 16.98 10.91
C ILE A 774 15.82 17.13 10.23
N THR A 775 15.81 17.16 8.90
CA THR A 775 17.00 17.12 8.05
C THR A 775 17.55 18.50 7.71
N GLY A 776 16.72 19.55 7.84
CA GLY A 776 17.17 20.91 7.60
C GLY A 776 16.07 21.96 7.62
N ALA A 777 16.41 23.12 7.06
CA ALA A 777 15.49 24.23 6.81
C ALA A 777 15.19 24.37 5.32
N THR A 778 14.13 25.10 5.01
CA THR A 778 13.70 25.39 3.63
C THR A 778 14.62 26.34 2.89
N ASP A 779 15.26 27.27 3.60
CA ASP A 779 16.35 28.04 3.04
C ASP A 779 17.68 27.31 3.31
N SER A 780 18.62 27.41 2.39
CA SER A 780 19.90 26.67 2.47
C SER A 780 20.84 27.23 3.54
N THR A 781 20.32 27.86 4.60
CA THR A 781 21.08 28.62 5.60
C THR A 781 21.50 27.78 6.79
N GLY A 782 20.83 26.65 7.06
CA GLY A 782 21.09 25.80 8.23
C GLY A 782 20.55 26.37 9.55
N LEU A 783 19.66 27.35 9.49
CA LEU A 783 18.95 27.90 10.65
C LEU A 783 17.82 26.97 11.11
N TYR A 784 17.38 27.10 12.36
CA TYR A 784 16.25 26.33 12.88
C TYR A 784 15.00 27.20 12.99
N TYR A 785 14.04 26.97 12.08
CA TYR A 785 12.87 27.81 11.90
C TYR A 785 11.68 27.39 12.74
N TYR A 786 11.24 28.32 13.61
CA TYR A 786 9.90 28.49 14.20
C TYR A 786 9.33 27.40 15.10
N PHE A 787 9.56 26.12 14.82
CA PHE A 787 8.79 24.99 15.34
C PHE A 787 9.65 24.12 16.25
N TYR A 788 9.60 24.41 17.54
CA TYR A 788 10.44 23.80 18.59
C TYR A 788 9.69 22.69 19.34
N ASP A 789 10.42 21.88 20.08
CA ASP A 789 9.97 20.93 21.10
C ASP A 789 8.73 20.14 20.66
N TRP A 790 8.93 19.25 19.69
CA TRP A 790 7.82 18.51 19.10
C TRP A 790 7.39 17.40 20.06
N SER A 791 6.11 17.40 20.38
CA SER A 791 5.46 16.28 21.07
C SER A 791 4.92 15.32 20.03
N ILE A 792 5.43 14.10 20.02
CA ILE A 792 5.03 13.07 19.07
C ILE A 792 4.57 11.80 19.78
N SER A 793 3.75 11.03 19.10
CA SER A 793 3.48 9.64 19.49
C SER A 793 3.59 8.70 18.29
N TYR A 794 4.01 7.47 18.54
CA TYR A 794 4.14 6.43 17.51
C TYR A 794 3.97 5.06 18.15
N ASP A 795 3.50 4.08 17.39
CA ASP A 795 3.36 2.71 17.90
C ASP A 795 4.75 2.10 18.09
N TYR A 796 4.90 1.29 19.14
CA TYR A 796 6.19 0.67 19.41
C TYR A 796 6.57 -0.25 18.25
N PHE A 797 7.82 -0.14 17.79
CA PHE A 797 8.27 -0.84 16.58
C PHE A 797 8.07 -2.35 16.66
N CYS A 798 8.30 -2.95 17.84
CA CYS A 798 8.23 -4.39 18.02
C CYS A 798 6.78 -4.89 18.02
N GLU A 799 6.61 -6.13 17.53
CA GLU A 799 5.39 -6.90 17.73
C GLU A 799 4.88 -6.92 19.17
N ARG A 800 3.56 -7.14 19.34
CA ARG A 800 2.93 -7.17 20.66
C ARG A 800 3.67 -8.13 21.57
N SER A 801 4.13 -7.61 22.70
CA SER A 801 4.88 -8.40 23.66
C SER A 801 3.93 -9.38 24.34
N SER A 802 4.28 -10.68 24.35
CA SER A 802 3.40 -11.74 24.87
C SER A 802 3.81 -12.19 26.26
N VAL A 803 2.82 -12.54 27.08
CA VAL A 803 3.02 -13.12 28.41
C VAL A 803 2.09 -14.31 28.61
N SER A 804 2.70 -15.43 29.00
CA SER A 804 1.97 -16.65 29.34
C SER A 804 1.34 -16.53 30.72
N VAL A 805 0.06 -16.87 30.82
CA VAL A 805 -0.70 -16.95 32.07
C VAL A 805 -1.07 -18.41 32.32
N PRO A 806 -0.14 -19.22 32.85
CA PRO A 806 -0.42 -20.62 33.17
C PRO A 806 -1.39 -20.75 34.35
N VAL A 807 -2.34 -21.68 34.23
CA VAL A 807 -3.30 -22.02 35.29
C VAL A 807 -2.94 -23.35 35.94
N SER A 808 -2.95 -23.37 37.27
CA SER A 808 -2.78 -24.59 38.08
C SER A 808 -4.09 -25.39 38.15
N ASN A 809 -4.00 -26.72 38.23
CA ASN A 809 -5.16 -27.60 38.46
C ASN A 809 -5.76 -27.46 39.88
N SER A 810 -5.16 -26.62 40.73
CA SER A 810 -5.68 -26.25 42.04
C SER A 810 -6.79 -25.21 41.87
N THR A 811 -8.05 -25.61 42.06
CA THR A 811 -9.20 -24.69 42.07
C THR A 811 -9.11 -23.74 43.27
N SER A 812 -9.08 -22.43 43.06
CA SER A 812 -9.32 -21.48 44.16
C SER A 812 -10.83 -21.39 44.41
N ALA A 813 -11.25 -21.60 45.66
CA ALA A 813 -12.58 -21.20 46.12
C ALA A 813 -12.58 -19.78 46.70
N GLY A 814 -11.41 -19.13 46.70
CA GLY A 814 -11.11 -17.92 47.45
C GLY A 814 -10.50 -16.81 46.59
N ASN A 815 -10.58 -15.58 47.08
CA ASN A 815 -10.06 -14.38 46.44
C ASN A 815 -9.25 -13.52 47.44
N VAL A 816 -8.38 -12.66 46.90
CA VAL A 816 -7.68 -11.62 47.64
C VAL A 816 -8.21 -10.24 47.22
N ASP A 817 -8.35 -9.35 48.19
CA ASP A 817 -8.72 -7.95 48.01
C ASP A 817 -7.76 -7.07 48.84
N ILE A 818 -7.69 -5.77 48.52
CA ILE A 818 -6.87 -4.79 49.24
C ILE A 818 -7.77 -3.87 50.07
N LEU A 819 -7.40 -3.67 51.35
CA LEU A 819 -7.87 -2.55 52.16
C LEU A 819 -6.79 -1.48 52.28
N VAL A 820 -7.22 -0.22 52.17
CA VAL A 820 -6.36 0.96 52.34
C VAL A 820 -6.85 1.83 53.49
N SER A 821 -5.91 2.47 54.19
CA SER A 821 -6.24 3.46 55.22
C SER A 821 -6.87 4.71 54.60
N ASP A 822 -6.34 5.16 53.46
CA ASP A 822 -6.86 6.26 52.65
C ASP A 822 -6.52 6.00 51.18
N ALA A 823 -7.54 6.10 50.32
CA ALA A 823 -7.38 5.94 48.86
C ALA A 823 -6.96 7.25 48.18
N ALA A 824 -7.03 8.38 48.89
CA ALA A 824 -6.61 9.69 48.41
C ALA A 824 -5.82 10.41 49.52
N VAL A 825 -4.66 10.98 49.19
CA VAL A 825 -3.76 11.62 50.15
C VAL A 825 -3.32 12.97 49.63
N ASP A 826 -3.44 14.00 50.47
CA ASP A 826 -3.01 15.36 50.15
C ASP A 826 -1.70 15.70 50.89
N LEU A 827 -0.61 15.84 50.13
CA LEU A 827 0.73 16.14 50.64
C LEU A 827 0.83 17.50 51.35
N ALA A 828 -0.14 18.39 51.17
CA ALA A 828 -0.21 19.69 51.85
C ALA A 828 -0.69 19.57 53.30
N THR A 829 -1.57 18.60 53.59
CA THR A 829 -2.21 18.44 54.90
C THR A 829 -1.79 17.18 55.64
N GLU A 830 -1.19 16.23 54.93
CA GLU A 830 -0.87 14.90 55.44
C GLU A 830 0.59 14.53 55.13
N THR A 831 1.10 13.48 55.79
CA THR A 831 2.49 13.06 55.64
C THR A 831 2.74 12.17 54.41
N GLY A 832 1.75 11.97 53.53
CA GLY A 832 1.87 11.06 52.39
C GLY A 832 1.77 9.57 52.74
N VAL A 833 1.46 9.21 53.99
CA VAL A 833 1.57 7.82 54.49
C VAL A 833 0.25 7.08 54.33
N VAL A 834 0.26 6.00 53.55
CA VAL A 834 -0.89 5.10 53.36
C VAL A 834 -0.56 3.73 53.96
N GLY A 835 -1.49 3.18 54.75
CA GLY A 835 -1.46 1.82 55.24
C GLY A 835 -2.25 0.88 54.33
N PHE A 836 -1.73 -0.31 54.11
CA PHE A 836 -2.32 -1.34 53.26
C PHE A 836 -2.49 -2.64 54.06
N GLU A 837 -3.56 -3.38 53.78
CA GLU A 837 -3.81 -4.70 54.37
C GLU A 837 -4.46 -5.61 53.32
N THR A 838 -4.08 -6.89 53.32
CA THR A 838 -4.74 -7.90 52.48
C THR A 838 -5.99 -8.45 53.15
N VAL A 839 -7.06 -8.62 52.39
CA VAL A 839 -8.25 -9.38 52.79
C VAL A 839 -8.28 -10.64 51.95
N ALA A 840 -8.24 -11.79 52.61
CA ALA A 840 -8.24 -13.08 51.94
C ALA A 840 -9.47 -13.88 52.38
N ASN A 841 -10.27 -14.34 51.43
CA ASN A 841 -11.39 -15.25 51.69
C ASN A 841 -10.99 -16.64 51.24
N ASP A 842 -11.00 -17.63 52.14
CA ASP A 842 -10.72 -19.05 51.83
C ASP A 842 -9.39 -19.30 51.08
N LEU A 843 -8.36 -18.49 51.36
CA LEU A 843 -6.99 -18.64 50.84
C LEU A 843 -5.97 -18.82 51.97
N ASP A 844 -5.16 -19.88 51.89
CA ASP A 844 -3.99 -20.07 52.77
C ASP A 844 -2.76 -19.41 52.13
N ILE A 845 -2.53 -18.14 52.48
CA ILE A 845 -1.41 -17.32 51.97
C ILE A 845 -0.11 -17.65 52.70
N VAL A 846 0.96 -17.87 51.93
CA VAL A 846 2.32 -18.16 52.44
C VAL A 846 3.31 -17.03 52.20
N SER A 847 3.07 -16.16 51.22
CA SER A 847 3.92 -14.99 50.92
C SER A 847 3.09 -13.83 50.36
N TRP A 848 3.60 -12.61 50.54
CA TRP A 848 3.01 -11.37 50.01
C TRP A 848 4.07 -10.63 49.20
N ARG A 849 3.64 -9.98 48.13
CA ARG A 849 4.46 -9.03 47.38
C ARG A 849 3.60 -7.85 46.93
N TRP A 850 3.77 -6.75 47.64
CA TRP A 850 3.18 -5.45 47.33
C TRP A 850 4.05 -4.67 46.36
N ASN A 851 3.40 -3.96 45.43
CA ASN A 851 4.01 -2.93 44.60
C ASN A 851 3.14 -1.67 44.72
N PHE A 852 3.76 -0.55 45.11
CA PHE A 852 3.04 0.69 45.40
C PHE A 852 2.89 1.63 44.20
N GLY A 853 3.26 1.19 43.00
CA GLY A 853 3.10 1.95 41.75
C GLY A 853 4.16 3.04 41.52
N ASN A 854 5.13 3.20 42.43
CA ASN A 854 6.23 4.17 42.32
C ASN A 854 7.62 3.55 42.44
N GLY A 855 7.75 2.26 42.07
CA GLY A 855 9.00 1.51 42.10
C GLY A 855 9.36 0.90 43.46
N PHE A 856 8.58 1.16 44.51
CA PHE A 856 8.79 0.55 45.83
C PHE A 856 7.93 -0.71 46.01
N ILE A 857 8.49 -1.70 46.70
CA ILE A 857 7.86 -2.99 46.99
C ILE A 857 7.91 -3.33 48.48
N SER A 858 7.05 -4.24 48.93
CA SER A 858 7.07 -4.79 50.30
C SER A 858 6.59 -6.23 50.36
N GLU A 859 7.13 -7.03 51.27
CA GLU A 859 6.74 -8.43 51.50
C GLU A 859 5.90 -8.61 52.76
N LEU A 860 5.53 -7.51 53.42
CA LEU A 860 4.74 -7.57 54.66
C LEU A 860 3.26 -7.82 54.35
N PRO A 861 2.51 -8.56 55.21
CA PRO A 861 1.07 -8.75 55.05
C PRO A 861 0.25 -7.45 55.11
N ALA A 862 0.72 -6.48 55.90
CA ALA A 862 0.10 -5.18 56.09
C ALA A 862 1.16 -4.05 56.15
N PRO A 863 1.68 -3.61 54.99
CA PRO A 863 2.72 -2.58 54.95
C PRO A 863 2.15 -1.16 55.06
N SER A 864 3.02 -0.19 55.33
CA SER A 864 2.74 1.23 55.09
C SER A 864 3.77 1.81 54.13
N HIS A 865 3.34 2.75 53.28
CA HIS A 865 4.19 3.41 52.29
C HIS A 865 3.98 4.92 52.30
N THR A 866 5.03 5.67 51.96
CA THR A 866 4.99 7.13 51.90
C THR A 866 5.12 7.61 50.46
N TYR A 867 4.09 8.26 49.94
CA TYR A 867 4.14 8.98 48.69
C TYR A 867 4.67 10.40 48.92
N THR A 868 5.58 10.84 48.04
CA THR A 868 6.26 12.14 48.14
C THR A 868 6.09 13.01 46.90
N LYS A 869 5.45 12.48 45.86
CA LYS A 869 5.13 13.16 44.62
C LYS A 869 3.63 13.03 44.36
N VAL A 870 3.06 14.07 43.79
CA VAL A 870 1.69 14.02 43.28
C VAL A 870 1.62 13.02 42.12
N GLY A 871 0.49 12.32 42.03
CA GLY A 871 0.29 11.31 41.02
C GLY A 871 -0.75 10.27 41.43
N ARG A 872 -1.18 9.50 40.44
CA ARG A 872 -2.11 8.39 40.62
C ARG A 872 -1.36 7.08 40.49
N TYR A 873 -1.31 6.32 41.57
CA TYR A 873 -0.44 5.14 41.69
C TYR A 873 -1.26 3.84 41.68
N PRO A 874 -0.98 2.90 40.75
CA PRO A 874 -1.61 1.58 40.75
C PRO A 874 -0.91 0.71 41.79
N VAL A 875 -1.56 0.54 42.94
CA VAL A 875 -1.09 -0.33 44.03
C VAL A 875 -1.60 -1.72 43.81
N SER A 876 -0.70 -2.71 43.84
CA SER A 876 -1.05 -4.10 43.68
C SER A 876 -0.44 -4.98 44.75
N VAL A 877 -1.11 -6.08 45.07
CA VAL A 877 -0.56 -7.17 45.87
C VAL A 877 -0.67 -8.47 45.10
N VAL A 878 0.38 -9.26 45.14
CA VAL A 878 0.34 -10.67 44.74
C VAL A 878 0.65 -11.53 45.95
N VAL A 879 -0.16 -12.56 46.16
CA VAL A 879 0.00 -13.52 47.24
C VAL A 879 0.24 -14.90 46.66
N GLU A 880 1.21 -15.63 47.20
CA GLU A 880 1.36 -17.05 46.88
C GLU A 880 0.61 -17.87 47.93
N THR A 881 -0.06 -18.91 47.47
CA THR A 881 -0.82 -19.81 48.34
C THR A 881 -0.04 -21.08 48.64
N ALA A 882 -0.44 -21.78 49.70
CA ALA A 882 0.12 -23.10 50.02
C ALA A 882 -0.13 -24.18 48.93
N ALA A 883 -0.90 -23.87 47.89
CA ALA A 883 -1.17 -24.74 46.74
C ALA A 883 -0.22 -24.47 45.54
N ASP A 884 0.89 -23.77 45.76
CA ASP A 884 1.89 -23.37 44.75
C ASP A 884 1.29 -22.59 43.56
N CYS A 885 0.23 -21.81 43.80
CA CYS A 885 -0.38 -20.89 42.84
C CYS A 885 -0.59 -19.51 43.46
N SER A 886 -0.72 -18.47 42.63
CA SER A 886 -0.91 -17.08 43.05
C SER A 886 -2.35 -16.56 42.91
N GLU A 887 -2.64 -15.53 43.71
CA GLU A 887 -3.79 -14.62 43.62
C GLU A 887 -3.27 -13.18 43.68
N SER A 888 -3.90 -12.25 42.98
CA SER A 888 -3.57 -10.84 42.94
C SER A 888 -4.79 -9.91 43.04
N ALA A 889 -4.57 -8.75 43.63
CA ALA A 889 -5.51 -7.64 43.62
C ALA A 889 -4.81 -6.31 43.31
N THR A 890 -5.57 -5.34 42.80
CA THR A 890 -5.08 -4.01 42.45
C THR A 890 -6.09 -2.92 42.83
N LEU A 891 -5.59 -1.73 43.15
CA LEU A 891 -6.37 -0.50 43.34
C LEU A 891 -5.55 0.74 43.00
N TRP A 892 -6.20 1.91 42.99
CA TRP A 892 -5.55 3.19 42.78
C TRP A 892 -5.44 4.00 44.08
N VAL A 893 -4.28 4.63 44.28
CA VAL A 893 -4.07 5.66 45.31
C VAL A 893 -3.82 6.99 44.62
N ASP A 894 -4.65 7.97 44.90
CA ASP A 894 -4.55 9.33 44.35
C ASP A 894 -3.76 10.23 45.32
N VAL A 895 -2.66 10.83 44.87
CA VAL A 895 -1.81 11.71 45.70
C VAL A 895 -1.84 13.11 45.11
N THR A 896 -2.32 14.08 45.89
CA THR A 896 -2.49 15.49 45.51
C THR A 896 -1.62 16.40 46.38
N ASP A 897 -1.52 17.69 46.03
CA ASP A 897 -0.85 18.71 46.85
C ASP A 897 -1.66 20.00 46.79
N SER A 898 -2.43 20.30 47.85
CA SER A 898 -3.26 21.51 47.94
C SER A 898 -2.52 22.74 48.48
N THR A 899 -1.18 22.75 48.54
CA THR A 899 -0.44 23.91 49.05
C THR A 899 -0.79 25.17 48.23
N PRO A 900 -1.25 26.26 48.88
CA PRO A 900 -1.48 27.51 48.17
C PRO A 900 -0.15 28.04 47.64
N PRO A 901 -0.05 28.46 46.36
CA PRO A 901 1.20 28.99 45.82
C PRO A 901 1.72 30.16 46.66
N ALA A 902 3.02 30.14 46.96
CA ALA A 902 3.65 31.20 47.73
C ALA A 902 3.60 32.54 46.97
N ASN A 903 2.80 33.48 47.49
CA ASN A 903 2.80 34.92 47.17
C ASN A 903 3.06 35.32 45.71
N THR A 904 2.00 35.41 44.91
CA THR A 904 1.81 36.51 43.96
C THR A 904 0.47 37.18 44.26
N THR A 905 0.52 38.28 45.02
CA THR A 905 -0.61 39.15 45.33
C THR A 905 -1.00 40.06 44.16
N GLU A 906 -1.07 39.53 42.94
CA GLU A 906 -1.71 40.22 41.82
C GLU A 906 -2.66 39.25 41.10
N ASP A 907 -3.94 39.62 41.12
CA ASP A 907 -5.07 39.11 40.34
C ASP A 907 -5.78 37.79 40.72
N ILE A 908 -6.31 37.75 41.96
CA ILE A 908 -7.46 36.90 42.36
C ILE A 908 -8.79 37.49 41.80
N ALA A 909 -8.80 37.95 40.56
CA ALA A 909 -9.95 38.66 39.98
C ALA A 909 -10.59 37.99 38.76
N ASP A 910 -9.97 37.01 38.10
CA ASP A 910 -10.42 36.61 36.77
C ASP A 910 -10.34 35.09 36.47
N PHE A 911 -10.91 34.24 37.32
CA PHE A 911 -11.21 32.84 36.92
C PHE A 911 -12.65 32.75 36.40
N ASN A 912 -12.82 32.30 35.16
CA ASN A 912 -14.12 32.24 34.50
C ASN A 912 -14.22 31.05 33.54
N LEU A 913 -15.44 30.58 33.29
CA LEU A 913 -15.78 29.53 32.33
C LEU A 913 -16.66 30.13 31.24
N THR A 914 -16.17 30.10 29.99
CA THR A 914 -16.96 30.49 28.82
C THR A 914 -17.35 29.25 28.02
N ALA A 915 -18.64 29.06 27.77
CA ALA A 915 -19.13 27.99 26.92
C ALA A 915 -19.57 28.57 25.56
N PHE A 916 -19.00 28.09 24.45
CA PHE A 916 -19.29 28.56 23.10
C PHE A 916 -19.27 27.41 22.07
N PRO A 917 -20.02 27.51 20.95
CA PRO A 917 -21.07 28.48 20.70
C PRO A 917 -22.25 28.25 21.67
N ASN A 918 -22.91 29.33 22.08
CA ASN A 918 -24.08 29.26 22.96
C ASN A 918 -25.11 30.31 22.49
N PRO A 919 -26.13 29.92 21.70
CA PRO A 919 -26.64 28.56 21.56
C PRO A 919 -25.73 27.57 20.78
N VAL A 920 -25.71 26.30 21.18
CA VAL A 920 -24.86 25.23 20.63
C VAL A 920 -25.60 24.34 19.62
N GLY A 921 -24.89 23.96 18.55
CA GLY A 921 -25.27 22.94 17.59
C GLY A 921 -24.83 21.55 18.07
N GLU A 922 -23.83 20.95 17.44
CA GLU A 922 -23.39 19.58 17.76
C GLU A 922 -22.32 19.54 18.85
N ASN A 923 -21.39 20.50 18.89
CA ASN A 923 -20.25 20.48 19.81
C ASN A 923 -20.17 21.79 20.60
N LEU A 924 -20.04 21.67 21.93
CA LEU A 924 -19.87 22.78 22.88
C LEU A 924 -18.42 22.84 23.33
N PHE A 925 -17.78 24.00 23.26
CA PHE A 925 -16.44 24.23 23.78
C PHE A 925 -16.48 24.97 25.10
N LEU A 926 -15.73 24.48 26.07
CA LEU A 926 -15.55 25.06 27.40
C LEU A 926 -14.16 25.66 27.51
N LEU A 927 -14.10 26.98 27.63
CA LEU A 927 -12.86 27.73 27.76
C LEU A 927 -12.71 28.26 29.18
N PHE A 928 -11.57 27.96 29.77
CA PHE A 928 -11.26 28.34 31.14
C PHE A 928 -10.30 29.51 31.15
N LYS A 929 -10.56 30.49 32.03
CA LYS A 929 -9.57 31.48 32.43
C LYS A 929 -8.98 31.05 33.77
N LEU A 930 -7.72 30.64 33.83
CA LEU A 930 -7.09 30.03 35.03
C LEU A 930 -5.66 30.53 35.26
N PRO A 931 -5.21 30.65 36.52
CA PRO A 931 -3.84 31.06 36.82
C PRO A 931 -2.82 29.93 36.66
N TYR A 932 -3.26 28.66 36.59
CA TYR A 932 -2.44 27.47 36.32
C TYR A 932 -3.35 26.30 35.91
N SER A 933 -2.74 25.32 35.22
CA SER A 933 -3.41 24.09 34.83
C SER A 933 -3.75 23.22 36.03
N GLN A 934 -4.98 22.72 36.10
CA GLN A 934 -5.47 21.87 37.19
C GLN A 934 -6.52 20.90 36.66
N ASP A 935 -6.86 19.88 37.42
CA ASP A 935 -7.94 18.98 37.01
C ASP A 935 -9.31 19.62 37.26
N ALA A 936 -10.23 19.39 36.32
CA ALA A 936 -11.60 19.82 36.42
C ALA A 936 -12.55 18.63 36.31
N TYR A 937 -13.47 18.55 37.25
CA TYR A 937 -14.64 17.68 37.15
C TYR A 937 -15.75 18.43 36.40
N ILE A 938 -16.05 17.99 35.18
CA ILE A 938 -17.00 18.65 34.30
C ILE A 938 -18.28 17.81 34.22
N GLN A 939 -19.39 18.39 34.65
CA GLN A 939 -20.72 17.80 34.60
C GLN A 939 -21.63 18.61 33.67
N LEU A 940 -22.14 17.97 32.62
CA LEU A 940 -23.28 18.48 31.87
C LEU A 940 -24.57 18.01 32.52
N ALA A 941 -25.48 18.93 32.86
CA ALA A 941 -26.72 18.65 33.58
C ALA A 941 -27.95 19.23 32.88
N ASP A 942 -29.10 18.58 33.05
CA ASP A 942 -30.40 19.10 32.60
C ASP A 942 -30.91 20.27 33.47
N LEU A 943 -32.07 20.85 33.12
CA LEU A 943 -32.69 21.96 33.88
C LEU A 943 -33.04 21.60 35.34
N LEU A 944 -33.12 20.30 35.67
CA LEU A 944 -33.39 19.80 37.02
C LEU A 944 -32.10 19.47 37.78
N GLY A 945 -30.92 19.72 37.19
CA GLY A 945 -29.62 19.47 37.79
C GLY A 945 -29.18 18.00 37.74
N ARG A 946 -29.87 17.14 36.97
CA ARG A 946 -29.48 15.73 36.82
C ARG A 946 -28.29 15.62 35.87
N PRO A 947 -27.21 14.90 36.24
CA PRO A 947 -26.08 14.70 35.35
C PRO A 947 -26.48 13.91 34.12
N LEU A 948 -26.07 14.40 32.96
CA LEU A 948 -26.21 13.74 31.66
C LEU A 948 -24.87 13.17 31.21
N ARG A 949 -23.78 13.89 31.46
CA ARG A 949 -22.39 13.46 31.23
C ARG A 949 -21.49 14.03 32.32
N GLN A 950 -20.48 13.26 32.72
CA GLN A 950 -19.50 13.63 33.73
C GLN A 950 -18.14 13.07 33.31
N PHE A 951 -17.11 13.89 33.34
CA PHE A 951 -15.75 13.48 33.05
C PHE A 951 -14.75 14.41 33.73
N GLU A 952 -13.57 13.87 34.00
CA GLU A 952 -12.44 14.63 34.52
C GLU A 952 -11.47 14.93 33.40
N ARG A 953 -10.89 16.13 33.42
CA ARG A 953 -9.90 16.54 32.45
C ARG A 953 -8.96 17.54 33.07
N ARG A 954 -7.68 17.45 32.74
CA ARG A 954 -6.74 18.52 33.05
C ARG A 954 -7.07 19.73 32.18
N VAL A 955 -7.38 20.85 32.83
CA VAL A 955 -7.80 22.09 32.19
C VAL A 955 -6.72 23.15 32.41
N SER A 956 -6.48 23.94 31.37
CA SER A 956 -5.47 24.99 31.35
C SER A 956 -6.10 26.30 30.92
N ASP A 957 -5.45 27.41 31.26
CA ASP A 957 -5.87 28.73 30.77
C ASP A 957 -5.92 28.75 29.23
N GLY A 958 -7.04 29.19 28.66
CA GLY A 958 -7.18 29.36 27.20
C GLY A 958 -7.27 28.07 26.37
N VAL A 959 -7.23 26.87 26.98
CA VAL A 959 -7.38 25.59 26.25
C VAL A 959 -8.86 25.15 26.25
N PRO A 960 -9.53 25.10 25.08
CA PRO A 960 -10.94 24.72 25.02
C PRO A 960 -11.14 23.20 25.16
N ILE A 961 -12.15 22.80 25.93
CA ILE A 961 -12.57 21.40 26.05
C ILE A 961 -13.84 21.20 25.26
N GLU A 962 -13.82 20.24 24.36
CA GLU A 962 -14.99 19.85 23.59
C GLU A 962 -15.92 18.93 24.39
N VAL A 963 -17.21 19.26 24.36
CA VAL A 963 -18.31 18.48 24.92
C VAL A 963 -19.32 18.25 23.81
N GLN A 964 -19.45 16.99 23.39
CA GLN A 964 -20.41 16.60 22.37
C GLN A 964 -21.85 16.74 22.89
N MET A 965 -22.69 17.40 22.11
CA MET A 965 -24.10 17.73 22.40
C MET A 965 -25.06 17.15 21.35
N ALA A 966 -24.55 16.43 20.33
CA ALA A 966 -25.30 15.96 19.17
C ALA A 966 -26.48 15.02 19.50
N ASP A 967 -26.34 14.22 20.55
CA ASP A 967 -27.33 13.25 21.04
C ASP A 967 -28.38 13.85 21.98
N LEU A 968 -28.25 15.14 22.35
CA LEU A 968 -29.14 15.81 23.28
C LEU A 968 -30.23 16.62 22.56
N PRO A 969 -31.50 16.57 23.02
CA PRO A 969 -32.59 17.33 22.42
C PRO A 969 -32.41 18.86 22.61
N GLY A 970 -33.05 19.66 21.76
CA GLY A 970 -33.08 21.11 21.92
C GLY A 970 -33.63 21.53 23.30
N GLY A 971 -32.91 22.38 24.03
CA GLY A 971 -33.20 22.63 25.45
C GLY A 971 -32.16 23.50 26.17
N THR A 972 -32.39 23.76 27.45
CA THR A 972 -31.43 24.46 28.33
C THR A 972 -30.72 23.47 29.24
N TYR A 973 -29.40 23.55 29.25
CA TYR A 973 -28.49 22.72 30.02
C TYR A 973 -27.57 23.60 30.89
N PHE A 974 -26.94 22.98 31.88
CA PHE A 974 -25.92 23.61 32.70
C PHE A 974 -24.65 22.78 32.64
N VAL A 975 -23.53 23.44 32.37
CA VAL A 975 -22.21 22.86 32.56
C VAL A 975 -21.74 23.31 33.92
N VAL A 976 -21.63 22.35 34.83
CA VAL A 976 -21.08 22.53 36.17
C VAL A 976 -19.63 22.07 36.09
N VAL A 977 -18.69 22.91 36.51
CA VAL A 977 -17.29 22.54 36.58
C VAL A 977 -16.80 22.72 38.01
N GLU A 978 -16.26 21.67 38.59
CA GLU A 978 -15.60 21.71 39.89
C GLU A 978 -14.10 21.64 39.67
N LEU A 979 -13.39 22.70 40.08
CA LEU A 979 -11.95 22.83 40.08
C LEU A 979 -11.44 22.79 41.51
N GLU A 980 -10.14 22.55 41.70
CA GLU A 980 -9.48 22.69 43.02
C GLU A 980 -9.72 24.09 43.62
N MET A 981 -9.73 25.13 42.79
CA MET A 981 -9.96 26.51 43.20
C MET A 981 -11.43 26.88 43.47
N GLY A 982 -12.40 26.05 43.06
CA GLY A 982 -13.83 26.29 43.27
C GLY A 982 -14.75 25.79 42.15
N ARG A 983 -16.05 26.01 42.33
CA ARG A 983 -17.11 25.53 41.42
C ARG A 983 -17.64 26.64 40.52
N MET A 984 -17.68 26.39 39.22
CA MET A 984 -18.29 27.24 38.20
C MET A 984 -19.51 26.57 37.59
N VAL A 985 -20.50 27.38 37.16
CA VAL A 985 -21.70 26.87 36.50
C VAL A 985 -22.04 27.78 35.32
N GLN A 986 -22.06 27.22 34.12
CA GLN A 986 -22.36 27.93 32.88
C GLN A 986 -23.65 27.40 32.25
N ARG A 987 -24.60 28.30 31.97
CA ARG A 987 -25.85 27.93 31.27
C ARG A 987 -25.60 27.82 29.76
N VAL A 988 -26.08 26.73 29.15
CA VAL A 988 -25.93 26.42 27.72
C VAL A 988 -27.30 26.16 27.10
N ILE A 989 -27.53 26.67 25.89
CA ILE A 989 -28.78 26.47 25.13
C ILE A 989 -28.47 25.62 23.90
N LYS A 990 -29.06 24.43 23.78
CA LYS A 990 -29.00 23.59 22.57
C LYS A 990 -30.11 24.01 21.60
N GLN A 991 -29.75 24.31 20.34
CA GLN A 991 -30.72 24.54 19.26
C GLN A 991 -31.27 23.22 18.72
#